data_AF-A0A0D8XBK2-F1
#
_entry.id   AF-A0A0D8XBK2-F1
#
_cell.length_a   1.000
_cell.length_b   1.000
_cell.length_c   1.000
_cell.angle_alpha   90.00
_cell.angle_beta   90.00
_cell.angle_gamma   90.00
#
_symmetry.space_group_name_H-M   'P 1'
#
loop_
_entity.id
_entity.type
_entity.pdbx_description
1 polymer ?
#
loop_
_entity_poly.entity_id
_entity_poly.type
_entity_poly.pdbx_seq_one_letter_code
_entity_poly.pdbx_strand_id
1 'polypeptide(L)'
;MLGVHAKKKLATTNQKIFQMVRSRANSRMSSVHGSMEDLLSLENDTVDDGQSDVASEGLSSGTGVGGLMSTSHHKQRVINVSNAPPVSIQRKGSGCWEIKQEITLHSPRCFLGSGGLVSCVDPVMSVDKENIWLSNLGINIKEERDEMDVHPPSTNSLGLPLIKQARAGEIFHVLEENDKKQELTAKEQLVERDMSLLSVLHDYNKSNYQLNPVFVNQEDYNAYYGGISNGLLWPALHNLAEYIVKEYDDPNVLREHWCAYVRVNYQFGINAARNSRPQDFIWIHDYHLMLTGQIMRSLDSNLEVGFFLHIPFQPPRDFMKKYKLVADPILRSILRFTKVGFQTHRDRERYVQMVREYIPRARVHFDNRIDIFTVTYEGWTCSLGVFPVSIKNEDFLSIANEPQCAIDAQEIKQDVLANSGEGGCFFFSVERFDYTKGIMEKLRAWKRYFEKYPERKGLDVLYQVAVTNRRAVESYKKYQDNCLAIAAHINETIRCESRPGWRPLRFETDGLPRTRLVAHYLAMDIGVVTPSKDGMNLVAKEMMVCNPSASLVLSSGAGTEVQLGNAGFYSDDKKCYHRVDDISATENFADIFYRAATEECAVRKEHGGRLNQFLKSHDIDEWSSAFLDPSWTHEVIRPSEIRQLADFYMLMAQTGQIRRQIVEVVLKGMPIRPHFALSLQNAKDSLEKSCLPDTSRLVWETTSHQEDADGANTHATFDITDELTELQKDLAFLSFIQSDETNNVEQFIDTLGSFHPSGPTAFAAEVERAAALLTAGDHFHYVFTDRYLGTSCVVVIC
;
A
#
# COMPACT_ATOMS: atom_id res chain seq x y z
N MET A 1 -48.24 20.69 9.41
CA MET A 1 -48.87 21.00 10.70
C MET A 1 -49.01 19.71 11.48
N LEU A 2 -48.44 19.69 12.70
CA LEU A 2 -48.66 18.76 13.83
C LEU A 2 -48.31 17.27 13.60
N GLY A 3 -47.39 16.63 14.30
CA GLY A 3 -46.52 16.94 15.45
C GLY A 3 -45.84 15.62 15.84
N VAL A 4 -44.52 15.51 15.96
CA VAL A 4 -43.73 15.81 17.18
C VAL A 4 -44.46 15.42 18.47
N HIS A 5 -44.29 14.17 18.93
CA HIS A 5 -44.12 13.78 20.35
C HIS A 5 -43.98 12.26 20.51
N ALA A 6 -42.75 11.74 20.62
CA ALA A 6 -42.38 10.60 21.48
C ALA A 6 -40.89 10.20 21.29
N LYS A 7 -39.97 11.11 21.64
CA LYS A 7 -38.60 10.76 22.06
C LYS A 7 -38.50 11.07 23.55
N LYS A 8 -38.64 10.05 24.42
CA LYS A 8 -38.04 9.96 25.78
C LYS A 8 -38.75 8.86 26.59
N LYS A 9 -38.18 7.65 26.54
CA LYS A 9 -37.96 6.77 27.70
C LYS A 9 -37.16 5.55 27.22
N LEU A 10 -36.31 5.03 28.11
CA LEU A 10 -35.36 3.91 27.93
C LEU A 10 -33.99 4.28 27.34
N ALA A 11 -33.34 5.25 27.99
CA ALA A 11 -31.96 5.04 28.39
C ALA A 11 -31.97 4.47 29.82
N THR A 12 -30.95 3.66 30.15
CA THR A 12 -30.68 2.92 31.40
C THR A 12 -31.48 1.63 31.61
N THR A 13 -30.86 0.47 31.35
CA THR A 13 -30.33 -0.43 32.41
C THR A 13 -29.80 -1.75 31.79
N ASN A 14 -28.55 -2.08 32.14
CA ASN A 14 -27.86 -3.38 32.11
C ASN A 14 -27.28 -3.98 30.81
N GLN A 15 -25.99 -3.66 30.63
CA GLN A 15 -24.91 -4.59 30.30
C GLN A 15 -25.05 -5.97 30.99
N LYS A 16 -24.83 -7.06 30.23
CA LYS A 16 -23.78 -8.08 30.51
C LYS A 16 -23.80 -9.23 29.50
N ILE A 17 -22.60 -9.52 28.99
CA ILE A 17 -22.05 -10.85 28.65
C ILE A 17 -22.66 -11.56 27.43
N PHE A 18 -21.92 -11.52 26.31
CA PHE A 18 -21.59 -12.73 25.54
C PHE A 18 -20.27 -12.48 24.80
N GLN A 19 -19.17 -12.91 25.43
CA GLN A 19 -17.89 -13.16 24.75
C GLN A 19 -18.03 -14.51 24.03
N MET A 20 -17.95 -14.51 22.69
CA MET A 20 -17.59 -15.72 21.96
C MET A 20 -16.29 -15.49 21.20
N VAL A 21 -15.34 -16.32 21.60
CA VAL A 21 -14.00 -16.55 21.07
C VAL A 21 -14.07 -16.76 19.55
N ARG A 22 -13.35 -15.92 18.79
CA ARG A 22 -13.17 -16.08 17.35
C ARG A 22 -11.87 -16.85 17.09
N SER A 23 -11.98 -18.12 16.73
CA SER A 23 -10.88 -18.87 16.13
C SER A 23 -11.00 -18.83 14.60
N ARG A 24 -10.16 -18.02 13.94
CA ARG A 24 -9.84 -18.20 12.51
C ARG A 24 -8.72 -19.25 12.42
N ALA A 25 -9.10 -20.53 12.41
CA ALA A 25 -8.16 -21.66 12.26
C ALA A 25 -8.58 -22.67 11.19
N ASN A 26 -9.65 -22.41 10.41
CA ASN A 26 -10.11 -23.32 9.36
C ASN A 26 -9.92 -22.69 7.97
N SER A 27 -8.69 -22.69 7.46
CA SER A 27 -8.42 -22.61 6.02
C SER A 27 -7.10 -23.27 5.59
N ARG A 28 -6.53 -24.18 6.39
CA ARG A 28 -5.25 -24.87 6.07
C ARG A 28 -5.30 -26.40 6.05
N MET A 29 -6.47 -27.02 6.13
CA MET A 29 -6.61 -28.48 6.04
C MET A 29 -7.52 -28.90 4.88
N SER A 30 -7.07 -28.67 3.65
CA SER A 30 -7.63 -29.31 2.45
C SER A 30 -6.63 -29.29 1.30
N SER A 31 -5.42 -29.83 1.50
CA SER A 31 -4.49 -30.11 0.39
C SER A 31 -3.45 -31.19 0.73
N VAL A 32 -3.80 -32.16 1.58
CA VAL A 32 -2.94 -33.30 1.87
C VAL A 32 -3.83 -34.52 1.99
N HIS A 33 -4.17 -35.17 0.87
CA HIS A 33 -4.45 -36.61 0.72
C HIS A 33 -4.96 -36.92 -0.70
N GLY A 34 -4.27 -37.81 -1.40
CA GLY A 34 -4.56 -38.28 -2.77
C GLY A 34 -3.26 -38.67 -3.48
N SER A 35 -2.51 -39.62 -2.91
CA SER A 35 -2.48 -41.05 -3.27
C SER A 35 -1.43 -41.36 -4.36
N MET A 36 -0.26 -41.80 -3.87
CA MET A 36 0.69 -42.67 -4.55
C MET A 36 0.00 -43.96 -5.00
N GLU A 37 0.15 -44.32 -6.28
CA GLU A 37 0.35 -45.69 -6.82
C GLU A 37 0.14 -45.64 -8.35
N ASP A 38 1.23 -45.64 -9.12
CA ASP A 38 1.60 -46.77 -9.99
C ASP A 38 2.87 -46.45 -10.79
N LEU A 39 3.94 -47.16 -10.40
CA LEU A 39 5.16 -47.36 -11.16
C LEU A 39 4.97 -48.63 -12.00
N LEU A 40 5.35 -48.62 -13.28
CA LEU A 40 6.34 -49.54 -13.86
C LEU A 40 6.49 -49.39 -15.39
N SER A 41 7.74 -49.15 -15.79
CA SER A 41 8.50 -49.71 -16.93
C SER A 41 7.96 -49.67 -18.37
N LEU A 42 8.77 -49.09 -19.27
CA LEU A 42 9.28 -49.66 -20.55
C LEU A 42 10.18 -48.57 -21.18
N GLU A 43 11.49 -48.62 -20.96
CA GLU A 43 12.54 -49.12 -21.87
C GLU A 43 12.75 -48.32 -23.17
N ASN A 44 13.95 -47.71 -23.21
CA ASN A 44 14.82 -47.31 -24.32
C ASN A 44 14.34 -47.52 -25.76
N ASP A 45 14.49 -46.47 -26.58
CA ASP A 45 15.31 -46.56 -27.77
C ASP A 45 15.92 -45.20 -28.16
N THR A 46 17.24 -45.22 -28.32
CA THR A 46 18.12 -44.15 -28.80
C THR A 46 18.12 -44.11 -30.32
N VAL A 47 17.97 -42.93 -30.93
CA VAL A 47 18.59 -42.63 -32.24
C VAL A 47 19.14 -41.20 -32.24
N ASP A 48 20.40 -41.16 -32.60
CA ASP A 48 21.33 -40.04 -32.82
C ASP A 48 20.99 -39.33 -34.14
N ASP A 49 21.05 -37.99 -34.16
CA ASP A 49 21.71 -37.26 -35.25
C ASP A 49 21.76 -35.75 -34.92
N GLY A 50 22.98 -35.23 -34.89
CA GLY A 50 23.24 -33.80 -34.79
C GLY A 50 23.18 -33.12 -36.15
N GLN A 51 22.81 -31.84 -36.16
CA GLN A 51 23.59 -30.80 -36.85
C GLN A 51 23.06 -29.41 -36.53
N SER A 52 24.02 -28.50 -36.50
CA SER A 52 23.95 -27.04 -36.49
C SER A 52 22.79 -26.47 -37.29
N ASP A 53 22.17 -25.39 -36.80
CA ASP A 53 21.56 -24.44 -37.72
C ASP A 53 21.76 -22.97 -37.36
N VAL A 54 22.11 -22.28 -38.44
CA VAL A 54 22.54 -20.91 -38.61
C VAL A 54 21.30 -20.03 -38.78
N ALA A 55 21.40 -18.79 -38.32
CA ALA A 55 20.41 -17.74 -38.54
C ALA A 55 20.00 -17.64 -40.03
N SER A 56 18.68 -17.63 -40.28
CA SER A 56 18.13 -17.09 -41.52
C SER A 56 16.91 -16.22 -41.21
N GLU A 57 17.06 -14.93 -41.50
CA GLU A 57 15.96 -13.99 -41.64
C GLU A 57 15.10 -14.40 -42.84
N GLY A 58 13.79 -14.56 -42.60
CA GLY A 58 12.80 -14.76 -43.64
C GLY A 58 11.61 -13.85 -43.41
N LEU A 59 11.55 -12.74 -44.16
CA LEU A 59 10.32 -11.98 -44.37
C LEU A 59 9.24 -12.92 -44.92
N SER A 60 8.17 -13.14 -44.16
CA SER A 60 6.91 -13.65 -44.70
C SER A 60 5.83 -12.58 -44.59
N SER A 61 5.42 -12.12 -45.76
CA SER A 61 4.25 -11.30 -46.00
C SER A 61 3.02 -12.19 -45.86
N GLY A 62 2.39 -12.17 -44.68
CA GLY A 62 1.10 -12.78 -44.42
C GLY A 62 0.07 -11.68 -44.15
N THR A 63 -0.93 -11.58 -45.01
CA THR A 63 -2.13 -10.74 -44.86
C THR A 63 -2.75 -10.93 -43.48
N GLY A 64 -2.65 -9.90 -42.64
CA GLY A 64 -3.20 -9.90 -41.29
C GLY A 64 -4.72 -9.97 -41.29
N VAL A 65 -5.25 -11.08 -40.79
CA VAL A 65 -6.62 -11.17 -40.29
C VAL A 65 -6.57 -10.61 -38.86
N GLY A 66 -6.76 -9.30 -38.75
CA GLY A 66 -6.92 -8.60 -37.48
C GLY A 66 -8.34 -8.77 -36.93
N GLY A 67 -8.48 -8.81 -35.61
CA GLY A 67 -9.79 -8.71 -34.97
C GLY A 67 -9.84 -9.17 -33.52
N LEU A 68 -9.72 -10.48 -33.26
CA LEU A 68 -9.99 -11.04 -31.92
C LEU A 68 -8.92 -11.99 -31.37
N MET A 69 -7.99 -12.49 -32.20
CA MET A 69 -7.01 -13.51 -31.76
C MET A 69 -5.74 -12.94 -31.10
N SER A 70 -5.62 -11.61 -31.00
CA SER A 70 -4.47 -10.93 -30.36
C SER A 70 -4.71 -10.58 -28.89
N THR A 71 -5.83 -10.99 -28.29
CA THR A 71 -6.01 -10.89 -26.85
C THR A 71 -5.33 -12.09 -26.18
N SER A 72 -4.01 -12.14 -26.24
CA SER A 72 -3.28 -12.79 -25.15
C SER A 72 -3.79 -12.13 -23.87
N HIS A 73 -4.45 -12.90 -23.00
CA HIS A 73 -5.01 -12.40 -21.75
C HIS A 73 -3.86 -11.94 -20.86
N HIS A 74 -3.47 -10.68 -21.02
CA HIS A 74 -2.36 -10.11 -20.27
C HIS A 74 -2.79 -10.09 -18.80
N LYS A 75 -2.13 -10.92 -18.00
CA LYS A 75 -2.20 -11.00 -16.55
C LYS A 75 -2.24 -9.59 -15.94
N GLN A 76 -3.10 -9.37 -14.94
CA GLN A 76 -3.20 -8.08 -14.26
C GLN A 76 -1.85 -7.72 -13.63
N ARG A 77 -1.25 -6.61 -14.08
CA ARG A 77 0.01 -6.10 -13.55
C ARG A 77 -0.25 -5.10 -12.43
N VAL A 78 0.75 -4.92 -11.58
CA VAL A 78 0.77 -3.85 -10.58
C VAL A 78 1.67 -2.72 -11.06
N ILE A 79 1.10 -1.52 -11.13
CA ILE A 79 1.82 -0.28 -11.41
C ILE A 79 2.00 0.46 -10.09
N ASN A 80 3.16 0.27 -9.50
CA ASN A 80 3.53 0.88 -8.25
C ASN A 80 4.05 2.31 -8.48
N VAL A 81 3.55 3.29 -7.72
CA VAL A 81 3.92 4.70 -7.89
C VAL A 81 4.30 5.31 -6.54
N SER A 82 5.56 5.73 -6.42
CA SER A 82 6.12 6.33 -5.21
C SER A 82 7.01 7.52 -5.52
N ASN A 83 7.17 8.42 -4.54
CA ASN A 83 8.08 9.56 -4.71
C ASN A 83 9.55 9.13 -4.82
N ALA A 84 9.97 8.17 -3.99
CA ALA A 84 11.33 7.66 -3.96
C ALA A 84 11.45 6.33 -4.74
N PRO A 85 12.54 6.11 -5.48
CA PRO A 85 12.79 4.88 -6.22
C PRO A 85 13.18 3.72 -5.31
N PRO A 86 13.05 2.47 -5.78
CA PRO A 86 13.56 1.27 -5.08
C PRO A 86 15.09 1.12 -5.16
N VAL A 87 15.71 1.92 -6.02
CA VAL A 87 17.14 1.89 -6.28
C VAL A 87 17.72 3.29 -6.24
N SER A 88 18.95 3.41 -5.75
CA SER A 88 19.73 4.63 -5.84
C SER A 88 20.52 4.63 -7.14
N ILE A 89 20.44 5.73 -7.87
CA ILE A 89 21.21 5.93 -9.09
C ILE A 89 22.35 6.90 -8.78
N GLN A 90 23.58 6.45 -9.00
CA GLN A 90 24.78 7.26 -8.74
C GLN A 90 25.57 7.44 -10.02
N ARG A 91 26.07 8.67 -10.23
CA ARG A 91 27.05 8.97 -11.27
C ARG A 91 28.44 8.83 -10.67
N LYS A 92 29.24 7.88 -11.17
CA LYS A 92 30.65 7.71 -10.78
C LYS A 92 31.47 8.92 -11.22
N GLY A 93 32.61 9.15 -10.57
CA GLY A 93 33.58 10.19 -10.98
C GLY A 93 34.11 10.03 -12.40
N SER A 94 33.95 8.84 -13.00
CA SER A 94 34.23 8.53 -14.41
C SER A 94 33.13 8.97 -15.38
N GLY A 95 32.02 9.54 -14.90
CA GLY A 95 30.87 9.95 -15.72
C GLY A 95 29.79 8.86 -15.90
N CYS A 96 30.09 7.60 -15.56
CA CYS A 96 29.22 6.44 -15.72
C CYS A 96 28.08 6.38 -14.69
N TRP A 97 26.91 5.91 -15.11
CA TRP A 97 25.78 5.63 -14.21
C TRP A 97 25.86 4.23 -13.61
N GLU A 98 25.50 4.08 -12.34
CA GLU A 98 25.39 2.80 -11.64
C GLU A 98 24.10 2.75 -10.83
N ILE A 99 23.35 1.66 -10.97
CA ILE A 99 22.21 1.34 -10.12
C ILE A 99 22.73 0.56 -8.91
N LYS A 100 22.54 1.11 -7.72
CA LYS A 100 22.68 0.39 -6.46
C LYS A 100 21.30 0.15 -5.89
N GLN A 101 20.93 -1.11 -5.75
CA GLN A 101 19.70 -1.49 -5.08
C GLN A 101 19.74 -0.96 -3.64
N GLU A 102 18.71 -0.24 -3.18
CA GLU A 102 18.70 0.24 -1.78
C GLU A 102 18.64 -0.92 -0.77
N ILE A 103 18.33 -2.13 -1.24
CA ILE A 103 18.21 -3.37 -0.48
C ILE A 103 19.59 -4.01 -0.19
N THR A 104 20.68 -3.62 -0.87
CA THR A 104 21.96 -4.31 -0.69
C THR A 104 22.62 -3.99 0.66
N LEU A 105 22.99 -5.06 1.38
CA LEU A 105 23.57 -5.18 2.73
C LEU A 105 24.67 -4.19 3.18
N HIS A 106 25.18 -3.31 2.31
CA HIS A 106 26.41 -2.53 2.53
C HIS A 106 26.23 -1.00 2.56
N SER A 107 25.01 -0.47 2.46
CA SER A 107 24.78 0.99 2.58
C SER A 107 24.21 1.37 3.96
N PRO A 108 25.01 1.96 4.87
CA PRO A 108 24.56 2.37 6.21
C PRO A 108 23.56 3.55 6.21
N ARG A 109 23.18 4.10 5.04
CA ARG A 109 22.27 5.26 4.93
C ARG A 109 20.81 4.91 4.59
N CYS A 110 20.51 3.68 4.20
CA CYS A 110 19.25 3.39 3.48
C CYS A 110 18.07 2.89 4.32
N PHE A 111 18.24 2.47 5.57
CA PHE A 111 17.18 1.73 6.28
C PHE A 111 15.97 2.55 6.73
N LEU A 112 16.06 3.88 6.65
CA LEU A 112 15.14 4.71 7.40
C LEU A 112 14.42 5.78 6.56
N GLY A 113 14.85 6.09 5.34
CA GLY A 113 14.26 7.15 4.49
C GLY A 113 13.16 6.66 3.54
N SER A 114 13.55 5.76 2.65
CA SER A 114 12.78 5.12 1.56
C SER A 114 12.72 3.59 1.71
N GLY A 115 13.70 2.98 2.40
CA GLY A 115 13.83 1.53 2.53
C GLY A 115 12.62 0.82 3.16
N GLY A 116 11.88 1.48 4.06
CA GLY A 116 10.64 0.94 4.62
C GLY A 116 9.61 0.64 3.52
N LEU A 117 9.23 1.64 2.73
CA LEU A 117 8.29 1.47 1.62
C LEU A 117 8.81 0.44 0.60
N VAL A 118 10.09 0.53 0.23
CA VAL A 118 10.69 -0.35 -0.78
C VAL A 118 10.63 -1.80 -0.31
N SER A 119 11.10 -2.09 0.90
CA SER A 119 11.04 -3.44 1.48
C SER A 119 9.62 -3.98 1.62
N CYS A 120 8.63 -3.09 1.72
CA CYS A 120 7.23 -3.47 1.85
C CYS A 120 6.59 -3.86 0.51
N VAL A 121 6.92 -3.16 -0.57
CA VAL A 121 6.26 -3.36 -1.88
C VAL A 121 7.06 -4.29 -2.80
N ASP A 122 8.36 -4.47 -2.56
CA ASP A 122 9.23 -5.36 -3.35
C ASP A 122 8.71 -6.80 -3.48
N PRO A 123 8.15 -7.46 -2.43
CA PRO A 123 7.56 -8.79 -2.57
C PRO A 123 6.49 -8.87 -3.64
N VAL A 124 5.63 -7.85 -3.78
CA VAL A 124 4.61 -7.78 -4.84
C VAL A 124 5.24 -7.55 -6.21
N MET A 125 6.21 -6.65 -6.28
CA MET A 125 6.83 -6.26 -7.55
C MET A 125 7.65 -7.39 -8.16
N SER A 126 8.35 -8.15 -7.31
CA SER A 126 9.24 -9.24 -7.72
C SER A 126 8.51 -10.48 -8.29
N VAL A 127 7.19 -10.61 -8.05
CA VAL A 127 6.38 -11.73 -8.57
C VAL A 127 6.24 -11.70 -10.09
N ASP A 128 6.26 -10.51 -10.71
CA ASP A 128 6.06 -10.37 -12.14
C ASP A 128 7.01 -9.32 -12.74
N LYS A 129 7.78 -9.72 -13.75
CA LYS A 129 8.73 -8.84 -14.44
C LYS A 129 8.04 -7.77 -15.29
N GLU A 130 6.76 -7.95 -15.63
CA GLU A 130 5.97 -6.94 -16.32
C GLU A 130 5.44 -5.84 -15.39
N ASN A 131 5.51 -6.02 -14.06
CA ASN A 131 5.15 -4.98 -13.10
C ASN A 131 6.01 -3.73 -13.32
N ILE A 132 5.44 -2.56 -13.04
CA ILE A 132 6.08 -1.27 -13.30
C ILE A 132 6.22 -0.48 -11.99
N TRP A 133 7.43 -0.02 -11.69
CA TRP A 133 7.68 0.94 -10.62
C TRP A 133 7.94 2.33 -11.22
N LEU A 134 7.05 3.28 -10.93
CA LEU A 134 7.18 4.69 -11.30
C LEU A 134 7.66 5.53 -10.13
N SER A 135 8.76 6.25 -10.31
CA SER A 135 9.33 7.12 -9.27
C SER A 135 10.21 8.23 -9.83
N ASN A 136 10.43 9.30 -9.05
CA ASN A 136 11.45 10.29 -9.41
C ASN A 136 12.83 9.76 -9.00
N LEU A 137 13.70 9.49 -9.96
CA LEU A 137 15.04 8.95 -9.75
C LEU A 137 16.05 9.97 -9.17
N GLY A 138 15.60 11.19 -8.83
CA GLY A 138 16.44 12.26 -8.29
C GLY A 138 17.31 12.94 -9.35
N ILE A 139 17.05 12.66 -10.63
CA ILE A 139 17.70 13.32 -11.77
C ILE A 139 16.83 14.51 -12.13
N ASN A 140 17.23 15.68 -11.65
CA ASN A 140 16.48 16.90 -11.88
C ASN A 140 17.10 17.70 -13.03
N ILE A 141 16.24 18.18 -13.92
CA ILE A 141 16.61 19.02 -15.05
C ILE A 141 16.83 20.45 -14.53
N LYS A 142 17.97 21.07 -14.88
CA LYS A 142 18.13 22.52 -14.77
C LYS A 142 17.60 23.13 -16.07
N GLU A 143 16.56 23.94 -16.01
CA GLU A 143 16.23 24.83 -17.12
C GLU A 143 17.23 26.00 -17.09
N GLU A 144 18.11 26.09 -18.09
CA GLU A 144 18.78 27.37 -18.39
C GLU A 144 17.73 28.28 -19.02
N ARG A 145 17.35 29.36 -18.32
CA ARG A 145 16.41 30.35 -18.86
C ARG A 145 17.15 31.18 -19.90
N ASP A 146 17.00 30.86 -21.18
CA ASP A 146 17.33 31.80 -22.25
C ASP A 146 16.40 33.02 -22.17
N GLU A 147 16.96 34.23 -22.12
CA GLU A 147 16.25 35.51 -21.99
C GLU A 147 15.42 35.92 -23.23
N MET A 148 14.97 34.98 -24.07
CA MET A 148 14.29 35.28 -25.33
C MET A 148 13.01 34.45 -25.55
N ASP A 149 11.92 34.78 -24.85
CA ASP A 149 10.58 34.76 -25.45
C ASP A 149 9.52 35.42 -24.52
N VAL A 150 9.06 36.62 -24.89
CA VAL A 150 8.05 37.41 -24.15
C VAL A 150 6.65 37.23 -24.78
N HIS A 151 6.24 35.98 -25.03
CA HIS A 151 4.87 35.69 -25.47
C HIS A 151 4.21 34.61 -24.61
N PRO A 152 2.99 34.86 -24.08
CA PRO A 152 2.30 33.87 -23.26
C PRO A 152 1.96 32.62 -24.10
N PRO A 153 2.13 31.41 -23.54
CA PRO A 153 1.90 30.17 -24.29
C PRO A 153 0.42 30.02 -24.66
N SER A 154 0.15 29.54 -25.88
CA SER A 154 -1.21 29.23 -26.35
C SER A 154 -1.87 28.22 -25.42
N THR A 155 -3.08 28.51 -24.95
CA THR A 155 -3.79 27.67 -23.97
C THR A 155 -4.85 26.77 -24.59
N ASN A 156 -5.16 25.62 -23.97
CA ASN A 156 -6.36 24.85 -24.32
C ASN A 156 -7.64 25.53 -23.81
N SER A 157 -8.81 24.93 -24.07
CA SER A 157 -10.14 25.45 -23.70
C SER A 157 -10.36 25.67 -22.20
N LEU A 158 -9.45 25.18 -21.35
CA LEU A 158 -9.44 25.37 -19.89
C LEU A 158 -8.46 26.47 -19.44
N GLY A 159 -7.82 27.19 -20.36
CA GLY A 159 -6.90 28.29 -20.04
C GLY A 159 -5.50 27.83 -19.62
N LEU A 160 -5.08 26.62 -19.97
CA LEU A 160 -3.78 26.04 -19.59
C LEU A 160 -2.80 25.95 -20.78
N PRO A 161 -1.49 26.23 -20.59
CA PRO A 161 -0.48 26.20 -21.65
C PRO A 161 -0.44 24.87 -22.40
N LEU A 162 -0.56 24.92 -23.73
CA LEU A 162 -0.29 23.78 -24.62
C LEU A 162 1.23 23.59 -24.67
N ILE A 163 1.71 22.41 -24.26
CA ILE A 163 3.11 22.02 -24.44
C ILE A 163 3.36 21.93 -25.95
N LYS A 164 4.10 22.89 -26.53
CA LYS A 164 4.53 22.83 -27.92
C LYS A 164 5.45 21.62 -28.13
N GLN A 165 5.27 20.95 -29.25
CA GLN A 165 6.08 19.84 -29.78
C GLN A 165 7.60 20.16 -29.85
N ALA A 166 7.98 21.45 -29.72
CA ALA A 166 9.35 21.92 -29.72
C ALA A 166 10.17 21.55 -28.46
N ARG A 167 9.54 21.22 -27.32
CA ARG A 167 10.27 20.87 -26.07
C ARG A 167 10.70 19.41 -25.97
N ALA A 168 10.42 18.58 -26.97
CA ALA A 168 10.99 17.23 -27.03
C ALA A 168 12.52 17.28 -27.17
N GLY A 169 13.06 18.26 -27.89
CA GLY A 169 14.52 18.45 -28.04
C GLY A 169 15.22 18.75 -26.71
N GLU A 170 14.65 19.61 -25.86
CA GLU A 170 15.19 19.93 -24.52
C GLU A 170 15.10 18.73 -23.55
N ILE A 171 14.07 17.88 -23.67
CA ILE A 171 13.93 16.64 -22.89
C ILE A 171 15.02 15.62 -23.28
N PHE A 172 15.41 15.58 -24.56
CA PHE A 172 16.54 14.78 -25.02
C PHE A 172 17.89 15.44 -24.72
N HIS A 173 17.97 16.76 -24.53
CA HIS A 173 19.22 17.47 -24.20
C HIS A 173 19.73 17.24 -22.76
N VAL A 174 18.91 16.69 -21.86
CA VAL A 174 19.39 16.16 -20.56
C VAL A 174 19.92 14.73 -20.71
N LEU A 175 19.59 14.06 -21.82
CA LEU A 175 20.10 12.76 -22.22
C LEU A 175 21.30 12.86 -23.17
N GLU A 176 21.45 13.98 -23.90
CA GLU A 176 22.59 14.32 -24.75
C GLU A 176 23.20 15.67 -24.34
N GLU A 177 24.47 15.59 -23.93
CA GLU A 177 25.45 16.68 -23.93
C GLU A 177 25.42 17.72 -22.78
N ASN A 178 26.51 17.71 -22.01
CA ASN A 178 27.11 18.95 -21.52
C ASN A 178 28.08 19.44 -22.59
N ASP A 179 27.97 20.70 -22.97
CA ASP A 179 28.88 21.43 -23.86
C ASP A 179 30.33 21.39 -23.35
N LYS A 180 31.06 20.34 -23.71
CA LYS A 180 32.52 20.34 -23.81
C LYS A 180 32.89 19.63 -25.09
N LYS A 181 33.18 20.43 -26.13
CA LYS A 181 33.87 20.01 -27.35
C LYS A 181 35.19 19.31 -27.01
N GLN A 182 35.14 17.99 -26.92
CA GLN A 182 36.22 17.09 -27.26
C GLN A 182 35.63 16.08 -28.24
N GLU A 183 36.17 16.01 -29.45
CA GLU A 183 35.78 15.00 -30.43
C GLU A 183 36.14 13.62 -29.87
N LEU A 184 35.14 12.93 -29.31
CA LEU A 184 35.26 11.57 -28.81
C LEU A 184 35.51 10.63 -29.99
N THR A 185 36.43 9.69 -29.83
CA THR A 185 36.71 8.66 -30.83
C THR A 185 35.53 7.69 -30.99
N ALA A 186 35.41 7.01 -32.13
CA ALA A 186 34.31 6.08 -32.40
C ALA A 186 34.17 4.94 -31.36
N LYS A 187 35.26 4.61 -30.64
CA LYS A 187 35.24 3.67 -29.50
C LYS A 187 34.69 4.30 -28.23
N GLU A 188 34.98 5.56 -27.98
CA GLU A 188 34.46 6.31 -26.82
C GLU A 188 32.96 6.62 -27.00
N GLN A 189 32.51 6.89 -28.22
CA GLN A 189 31.08 7.02 -28.56
C GLN A 189 30.31 5.71 -28.37
N LEU A 190 30.93 4.56 -28.68
CA LEU A 190 30.33 3.23 -28.43
C LEU A 190 30.22 2.94 -26.93
N VAL A 191 31.27 3.25 -26.17
CA VAL A 191 31.28 3.12 -24.70
C VAL A 191 30.29 4.08 -24.04
N GLU A 192 30.15 5.31 -24.54
CA GLU A 192 29.18 6.29 -24.03
C GLU A 192 27.73 5.87 -24.32
N ARG A 193 27.48 5.31 -25.51
CA ARG A 193 26.16 4.77 -25.92
C ARG A 193 25.76 3.54 -25.11
N ASP A 194 26.70 2.65 -24.82
CA ASP A 194 26.51 1.49 -23.92
C ASP A 194 26.32 1.91 -22.44
N MET A 195 26.70 3.14 -22.07
CA MET A 195 26.74 3.64 -20.68
C MET A 195 25.76 4.81 -20.42
N SER A 196 24.74 4.97 -21.27
CA SER A 196 23.65 5.92 -21.06
C SER A 196 22.70 5.48 -19.93
N LEU A 197 22.02 6.42 -19.27
CA LEU A 197 21.02 6.09 -18.23
C LEU A 197 19.95 5.13 -18.75
N LEU A 198 19.56 5.28 -20.02
CA LEU A 198 18.61 4.39 -20.69
C LEU A 198 19.15 2.97 -20.82
N SER A 199 20.44 2.80 -21.15
CA SER A 199 21.10 1.49 -21.20
C SER A 199 21.07 0.81 -19.83
N VAL A 200 21.42 1.56 -18.77
CA VAL A 200 21.44 1.04 -17.39
C VAL A 200 20.04 0.65 -16.90
N LEU A 201 19.02 1.46 -17.20
CA LEU A 201 17.63 1.12 -16.90
C LEU A 201 17.14 -0.09 -17.71
N HIS A 202 17.50 -0.16 -19.00
CA HIS A 202 17.14 -1.28 -19.86
C HIS A 202 17.74 -2.61 -19.37
N ASP A 203 18.99 -2.61 -18.93
CA ASP A 203 19.63 -3.81 -18.38
C ASP A 203 19.05 -4.22 -17.03
N TYR A 204 18.66 -3.25 -16.18
CA TYR A 204 17.91 -3.53 -14.96
C TYR A 204 16.55 -4.18 -15.27
N ASN A 205 15.82 -3.62 -16.24
CA ASN A 205 14.48 -4.06 -16.65
C ASN A 205 14.48 -5.44 -17.35
N LYS A 206 15.61 -5.90 -17.89
CA LYS A 206 15.73 -7.29 -18.40
C LYS A 206 15.72 -8.33 -17.28
N SER A 207 16.32 -7.97 -16.15
CA SER A 207 16.57 -8.91 -15.05
C SER A 207 15.54 -8.82 -13.92
N ASN A 208 14.84 -7.68 -13.81
CA ASN A 208 13.90 -7.35 -12.74
C ASN A 208 12.54 -6.88 -13.30
N TYR A 209 11.72 -6.25 -12.47
CA TYR A 209 10.54 -5.49 -12.90
C TYR A 209 10.93 -4.18 -13.62
N GLN A 210 9.98 -3.60 -14.35
CA GLN A 210 10.22 -2.37 -15.11
C GLN A 210 10.34 -1.16 -14.18
N LEU A 211 11.46 -0.45 -14.24
CA LEU A 211 11.66 0.81 -13.53
C LEU A 211 11.53 1.99 -14.50
N ASN A 212 10.49 2.80 -14.30
CA ASN A 212 10.18 3.93 -15.17
C ASN A 212 10.36 5.26 -14.43
N PRO A 213 11.26 6.16 -14.89
CA PRO A 213 11.45 7.47 -14.27
C PRO A 213 10.27 8.41 -14.49
N VAL A 214 9.96 9.20 -13.46
CA VAL A 214 9.17 10.42 -13.59
C VAL A 214 10.10 11.62 -13.47
N PHE A 215 10.29 12.34 -14.57
CA PHE A 215 11.12 13.53 -14.60
C PHE A 215 10.37 14.74 -14.06
N VAL A 216 11.02 15.49 -13.16
CA VAL A 216 10.47 16.68 -12.53
C VAL A 216 11.52 17.80 -12.58
N ASN A 217 11.09 19.04 -12.85
CA ASN A 217 11.96 20.20 -12.77
C ASN A 217 12.51 20.36 -11.35
N GLN A 218 13.81 20.68 -11.22
CA GLN A 218 14.47 20.87 -9.93
C GLN A 218 13.78 21.90 -9.02
N GLU A 219 13.33 23.03 -9.58
CA GLU A 219 12.64 24.08 -8.81
C GLU A 219 11.31 23.55 -8.24
N ASP A 220 10.53 22.90 -9.10
CA ASP A 220 9.27 22.27 -8.71
C ASP A 220 9.50 21.18 -7.66
N TYR A 221 10.50 20.31 -7.85
CA TYR A 221 10.81 19.25 -6.90
C TYR A 221 11.21 19.80 -5.53
N ASN A 222 11.97 20.90 -5.48
CA ASN A 222 12.36 21.53 -4.22
C ASN A 222 11.14 22.11 -3.49
N ALA A 223 10.28 22.84 -4.20
CA ALA A 223 9.06 23.42 -3.64
C ALA A 223 8.02 22.36 -3.23
N TYR A 224 7.94 21.25 -3.98
CA TYR A 224 7.08 20.12 -3.71
C TYR A 224 7.59 19.24 -2.55
N TYR A 225 8.83 18.77 -2.62
CA TYR A 225 9.40 17.80 -1.67
C TYR A 225 9.89 18.50 -0.41
N GLY A 226 10.79 19.49 -0.54
CA GLY A 226 11.30 20.27 0.59
C GLY A 226 10.25 21.20 1.18
N GLY A 227 9.42 21.79 0.31
CA GLY A 227 8.34 22.69 0.69
C GLY A 227 7.06 21.97 1.15
N ILE A 228 6.05 21.83 0.29
CA ILE A 228 4.70 21.40 0.72
C ILE A 228 4.73 20.04 1.42
N SER A 229 5.47 19.06 0.89
CA SER A 229 5.52 17.71 1.45
C SER A 229 6.17 17.69 2.84
N ASN A 230 7.44 18.09 2.97
CA ASN A 230 8.17 17.98 4.25
C ASN A 230 8.05 19.22 5.16
N GLY A 231 7.78 20.40 4.61
CA GLY A 231 7.66 21.65 5.36
C GLY A 231 6.24 21.98 5.83
N LEU A 232 5.19 21.41 5.21
CA LEU A 232 3.80 21.61 5.61
C LEU A 232 3.08 20.30 5.94
N LEU A 233 2.97 19.36 4.99
CA LEU A 233 2.15 18.16 5.15
C LEU A 233 2.71 17.19 6.19
N TRP A 234 4.02 16.95 6.18
CA TRP A 234 4.67 16.10 7.18
C TRP A 234 4.40 16.59 8.61
N PRO A 235 4.79 17.80 9.03
CA PRO A 235 4.52 18.27 10.39
C PRO A 235 3.03 18.38 10.68
N ALA A 236 2.20 18.83 9.72
CA ALA A 236 0.76 18.93 9.92
C ALA A 236 0.12 17.56 10.18
N LEU A 237 0.34 16.56 9.32
CA LEU A 237 -0.29 15.24 9.45
C LEU A 237 0.24 14.44 10.67
N HIS A 238 1.40 14.82 11.22
CA HIS A 238 1.89 14.32 12.50
C HIS A 238 1.39 15.12 13.71
N ASN A 239 0.46 16.06 13.56
CA ASN A 239 -0.02 16.95 14.63
C ASN A 239 1.09 17.77 15.32
N LEU A 240 2.10 18.19 14.56
CA LEU A 240 3.29 18.90 15.02
C LEU A 240 3.34 20.28 14.35
N ALA A 241 2.34 21.11 14.65
CA ALA A 241 2.14 22.41 14.02
C ALA A 241 3.33 23.37 14.22
N GLU A 242 4.06 23.23 15.31
CA GLU A 242 5.26 23.99 15.67
C GLU A 242 6.44 23.77 14.72
N TYR A 243 6.43 22.67 13.96
CA TYR A 243 7.45 22.36 12.95
C TYR A 243 7.03 22.76 11.53
N ILE A 244 5.84 23.32 11.34
CA ILE A 244 5.42 23.87 10.04
C ILE A 244 6.27 25.11 9.72
N VAL A 245 6.77 25.15 8.48
CA VAL A 245 7.58 26.24 7.93
C VAL A 245 6.80 27.56 8.01
N LYS A 246 7.40 28.58 8.64
CA LYS A 246 6.72 29.85 8.99
C LYS A 246 6.41 30.71 7.76
N GLU A 247 7.17 30.51 6.69
CA GLU A 247 7.03 31.17 5.40
C GLU A 247 5.65 30.88 4.78
N TYR A 248 4.98 29.80 5.18
CA TYR A 248 3.60 29.49 4.77
C TYR A 248 2.52 30.31 5.45
N ASP A 249 2.89 31.21 6.37
CA ASP A 249 2.00 32.27 6.82
C ASP A 249 1.79 33.35 5.73
N ASP A 250 2.69 33.44 4.74
CA ASP A 250 2.48 34.23 3.53
C ASP A 250 1.64 33.44 2.50
N PRO A 251 0.42 33.92 2.16
CA PRO A 251 -0.43 33.25 1.17
C PRO A 251 0.17 33.14 -0.23
N ASN A 252 1.09 34.03 -0.61
CA ASN A 252 1.71 34.00 -1.94
C ASN A 252 2.72 32.86 -2.04
N VAL A 253 3.60 32.72 -1.05
CA VAL A 253 4.56 31.61 -0.96
C VAL A 253 3.83 30.27 -0.88
N LEU A 254 2.78 30.19 -0.04
CA LEU A 254 1.95 28.98 0.05
C LEU A 254 1.32 28.62 -1.29
N ARG A 255 0.78 29.60 -2.03
CA ARG A 255 0.16 29.37 -3.34
C ARG A 255 1.18 28.90 -4.37
N GLU A 256 2.34 29.54 -4.44
CA GLU A 256 3.40 29.17 -5.38
C GLU A 256 3.88 27.73 -5.16
N HIS A 257 4.24 27.39 -3.92
CA HIS A 257 4.68 26.04 -3.58
C HIS A 257 3.55 25.01 -3.74
N TRP A 258 2.29 25.39 -3.47
CA TRP A 258 1.13 24.53 -3.73
C TRP A 258 0.96 24.24 -5.22
N CYS A 259 1.13 25.22 -6.10
CA CYS A 259 1.11 25.02 -7.55
C CYS A 259 2.19 24.03 -8.00
N ALA A 260 3.40 24.09 -7.42
CA ALA A 260 4.44 23.10 -7.68
C ALA A 260 3.99 21.70 -7.24
N TYR A 261 3.38 21.57 -6.06
CA TYR A 261 2.88 20.28 -5.58
C TYR A 261 1.80 19.67 -6.51
N VAL A 262 0.90 20.51 -7.01
CA VAL A 262 -0.12 20.11 -8.02
C VAL A 262 0.54 19.70 -9.34
N ARG A 263 1.51 20.47 -9.86
CA ARG A 263 2.24 20.14 -11.10
C ARG A 263 2.95 18.80 -11.00
N VAL A 264 3.65 18.54 -9.89
CA VAL A 264 4.33 17.27 -9.68
C VAL A 264 3.33 16.12 -9.62
N ASN A 265 2.25 16.24 -8.84
CA ASN A 265 1.20 15.22 -8.79
C ASN A 265 0.58 14.95 -10.18
N TYR A 266 0.42 15.98 -11.00
CA TYR A 266 -0.07 15.86 -12.37
C TYR A 266 0.89 15.06 -13.26
N GLN A 267 2.21 15.32 -13.16
CA GLN A 267 3.21 14.53 -13.88
C GLN A 267 3.18 13.06 -13.46
N PHE A 268 3.13 12.78 -12.16
CA PHE A 268 3.00 11.39 -11.67
C PHE A 268 1.71 10.72 -12.15
N GLY A 269 0.57 11.41 -12.06
CA GLY A 269 -0.74 10.87 -12.48
C GLY A 269 -0.80 10.55 -13.97
N ILE A 270 -0.28 11.43 -14.83
CA ILE A 270 -0.22 11.19 -16.29
C ILE A 270 0.74 10.05 -16.62
N ASN A 271 1.93 10.03 -16.02
CA ASN A 271 2.90 8.97 -16.30
C ASN A 271 2.36 7.61 -15.85
N ALA A 272 1.67 7.54 -14.70
CA ALA A 272 0.99 6.33 -14.26
C ALA A 272 -0.08 5.87 -15.28
N ALA A 273 -0.97 6.77 -15.68
CA ALA A 273 -2.02 6.45 -16.66
C ALA A 273 -1.44 6.01 -18.03
N ARG A 274 -0.39 6.67 -18.52
CA ARG A 274 0.26 6.32 -19.80
C ARG A 274 0.96 4.97 -19.80
N ASN A 275 1.45 4.53 -18.64
CA ASN A 275 2.09 3.22 -18.49
C ASN A 275 1.09 2.10 -18.17
N SER A 276 -0.19 2.45 -17.94
CA SER A 276 -1.25 1.52 -17.57
C SER A 276 -2.04 0.99 -18.76
N ARG A 277 -2.44 -0.28 -18.64
CA ARG A 277 -3.46 -0.94 -19.47
C ARG A 277 -4.77 -1.00 -18.67
N PRO A 278 -5.95 -1.15 -19.30
CA PRO A 278 -7.24 -1.16 -18.59
C PRO A 278 -7.40 -2.22 -17.47
N GLN A 279 -6.66 -3.33 -17.53
CA GLN A 279 -6.57 -4.36 -16.48
C GLN A 279 -5.72 -3.96 -15.28
N ASP A 280 -4.73 -3.08 -15.47
CA ASP A 280 -3.65 -2.92 -14.51
C ASP A 280 -4.17 -2.26 -13.22
N PHE A 281 -3.61 -2.69 -12.09
CA PHE A 281 -3.88 -2.07 -10.81
C PHE A 281 -2.82 -1.00 -10.51
N ILE A 282 -3.23 0.26 -10.42
CA ILE A 282 -2.33 1.37 -10.08
C ILE A 282 -2.32 1.55 -8.57
N TRP A 283 -1.15 1.36 -7.96
CA TRP A 283 -0.95 1.49 -6.52
C TRP A 283 -0.13 2.75 -6.18
N ILE A 284 -0.79 3.77 -5.65
CA ILE A 284 -0.16 5.04 -5.27
C ILE A 284 0.22 5.03 -3.80
N HIS A 285 1.43 5.50 -3.49
CA HIS A 285 1.92 5.57 -2.12
C HIS A 285 2.17 6.98 -1.60
N ASP A 286 1.67 7.20 -0.39
CA ASP A 286 2.09 8.20 0.57
C ASP A 286 1.70 9.66 0.31
N TYR A 287 1.90 10.51 1.32
CA TYR A 287 1.45 11.92 1.37
C TYR A 287 1.99 12.82 0.24
N HIS A 288 2.98 12.35 -0.49
CA HIS A 288 3.55 13.00 -1.66
C HIS A 288 2.55 13.06 -2.84
N LEU A 289 1.73 12.03 -3.01
CA LEU A 289 0.96 11.78 -4.24
C LEU A 289 -0.56 11.78 -4.03
N MET A 290 -1.07 12.52 -3.04
CA MET A 290 -2.48 12.48 -2.63
C MET A 290 -3.45 13.06 -3.66
N LEU A 291 -2.99 13.86 -4.62
CA LEU A 291 -3.86 14.46 -5.66
C LEU A 291 -4.00 13.58 -6.89
N THR A 292 -3.14 12.57 -7.05
CA THR A 292 -3.07 11.75 -8.26
C THR A 292 -4.39 11.04 -8.56
N GLY A 293 -5.18 10.67 -7.54
CA GLY A 293 -6.50 10.06 -7.72
C GLY A 293 -7.46 10.98 -8.48
N GLN A 294 -7.55 12.26 -8.10
CA GLN A 294 -8.39 13.24 -8.79
C GLN A 294 -7.92 13.47 -10.23
N ILE A 295 -6.61 13.45 -10.47
CA ILE A 295 -6.01 13.62 -11.80
C ILE A 295 -6.33 12.40 -12.69
N MET A 296 -6.02 11.19 -12.23
CA MET A 296 -6.22 9.97 -13.04
C MET A 296 -7.69 9.74 -13.37
N ARG A 297 -8.61 10.01 -12.44
CA ARG A 297 -10.07 9.92 -12.70
C ARG A 297 -10.58 10.90 -13.76
N SER A 298 -9.89 12.03 -13.93
CA SER A 298 -10.22 12.97 -15.01
C SER A 298 -9.67 12.55 -16.37
N LEU A 299 -8.67 11.65 -16.40
CA LEU A 299 -8.10 11.09 -17.62
C LEU A 299 -8.91 9.88 -18.09
N ASP A 300 -9.16 8.93 -17.19
CA ASP A 300 -10.00 7.76 -17.46
C ASP A 300 -10.71 7.30 -16.18
N SER A 301 -12.04 7.26 -16.24
CA SER A 301 -12.89 6.84 -15.14
C SER A 301 -12.75 5.36 -14.82
N ASN A 302 -12.30 4.54 -15.77
CA ASN A 302 -12.22 3.09 -15.62
C ASN A 302 -11.00 2.63 -14.82
N LEU A 303 -9.93 3.41 -14.72
CA LEU A 303 -8.68 3.01 -14.06
C LEU A 303 -8.92 2.46 -12.64
N GLU A 304 -8.32 1.32 -12.30
CA GLU A 304 -8.37 0.83 -10.92
C GLU A 304 -7.20 1.41 -10.13
N VAL A 305 -7.51 2.29 -9.17
CA VAL A 305 -6.48 3.04 -8.45
C VAL A 305 -6.65 2.88 -6.95
N GLY A 306 -5.64 2.30 -6.31
CA GLY A 306 -5.49 2.24 -4.86
C GLY A 306 -4.53 3.31 -4.34
N PHE A 307 -4.77 3.78 -3.11
CA PHE A 307 -3.85 4.66 -2.39
C PHE A 307 -3.54 4.10 -1.01
N PHE A 308 -2.28 4.15 -0.59
CA PHE A 308 -1.88 3.77 0.76
C PHE A 308 -1.10 4.88 1.44
N LEU A 309 -1.59 5.36 2.59
CA LEU A 309 -0.94 6.41 3.38
C LEU A 309 -0.06 5.77 4.47
N HIS A 310 1.26 5.95 4.35
CA HIS A 310 2.23 5.32 5.25
C HIS A 310 2.46 6.08 6.55
N ILE A 311 2.25 7.39 6.52
CA ILE A 311 2.35 8.27 7.69
C ILE A 311 1.00 8.38 8.43
N PRO A 312 0.97 8.94 9.65
CA PRO A 312 -0.29 9.22 10.33
C PRO A 312 -1.15 10.21 9.55
N PHE A 313 -2.46 10.18 9.81
CA PHE A 313 -3.39 11.23 9.37
C PHE A 313 -3.98 11.92 10.60
N GLN A 314 -3.19 12.80 11.22
CA GLN A 314 -3.56 13.54 12.44
C GLN A 314 -3.34 15.04 12.27
N PRO A 315 -4.00 15.71 11.32
CA PRO A 315 -3.86 17.16 11.18
C PRO A 315 -4.36 17.92 12.42
N PRO A 316 -3.69 19.03 12.81
CA PRO A 316 -4.11 19.87 13.92
C PRO A 316 -5.49 20.49 13.64
N ARG A 317 -6.20 20.87 14.71
CA ARG A 317 -7.60 21.36 14.61
C ARG A 317 -7.76 22.52 13.63
N ASP A 318 -6.80 23.45 13.60
CA ASP A 318 -6.84 24.62 12.72
C ASP A 318 -6.32 24.36 11.30
N PHE A 319 -5.94 23.13 10.95
CA PHE A 319 -5.36 22.81 9.63
C PHE A 319 -6.28 23.22 8.47
N MET A 320 -7.57 22.87 8.55
CA MET A 320 -8.56 23.22 7.53
C MET A 320 -8.84 24.73 7.45
N LYS A 321 -8.63 25.46 8.56
CA LYS A 321 -8.85 26.90 8.62
C LYS A 321 -7.64 27.67 8.09
N LYS A 322 -6.44 27.34 8.57
CA LYS A 322 -5.19 28.03 8.25
C LYS A 322 -4.67 27.68 6.86
N TYR A 323 -4.71 26.40 6.48
CA TYR A 323 -4.13 25.90 5.23
C TYR A 323 -5.21 25.40 4.27
N LYS A 324 -6.39 26.05 4.25
CA LYS A 324 -7.54 25.64 3.44
C LYS A 324 -7.20 25.38 1.97
N LEU A 325 -6.32 26.20 1.38
CA LEU A 325 -5.85 26.07 -0.01
C LEU A 325 -5.26 24.68 -0.32
N VAL A 326 -4.60 24.08 0.67
CA VAL A 326 -3.92 22.77 0.56
C VAL A 326 -4.83 21.67 1.12
N ALA A 327 -5.45 21.91 2.27
CA ALA A 327 -6.17 20.91 3.04
C ALA A 327 -7.47 20.44 2.37
N ASP A 328 -8.25 21.36 1.78
CA ASP A 328 -9.52 21.02 1.12
C ASP A 328 -9.32 20.14 -0.14
N PRO A 329 -8.40 20.47 -1.07
CA PRO A 329 -8.11 19.59 -2.20
C PRO A 329 -7.59 18.21 -1.80
N ILE A 330 -6.76 18.10 -0.76
CA ILE A 330 -6.24 16.81 -0.27
C ILE A 330 -7.39 15.94 0.24
N LEU A 331 -8.24 16.50 1.11
CA LEU A 331 -9.36 15.77 1.69
C LEU A 331 -10.33 15.25 0.62
N ARG A 332 -10.54 16.03 -0.45
CA ARG A 332 -11.38 15.61 -1.59
C ARG A 332 -10.69 14.59 -2.49
N SER A 333 -9.40 14.77 -2.76
CA SER A 333 -8.67 13.94 -3.73
C SER A 333 -8.47 12.51 -3.24
N ILE A 334 -8.31 12.31 -1.93
CA ILE A 334 -8.24 10.96 -1.35
C ILE A 334 -9.54 10.18 -1.61
N LEU A 335 -10.71 10.85 -1.70
CA LEU A 335 -11.98 10.20 -2.06
C LEU A 335 -12.11 9.82 -3.55
N ARG A 336 -11.08 10.06 -4.37
CA ARG A 336 -11.07 9.70 -5.80
C ARG A 336 -10.34 8.41 -6.13
N PHE A 337 -9.72 7.80 -5.14
CA PHE A 337 -9.19 6.43 -5.26
C PHE A 337 -10.33 5.41 -5.11
N THR A 338 -10.24 4.27 -5.81
CA THR A 338 -11.19 3.16 -5.62
C THR A 338 -11.14 2.69 -4.16
N LYS A 339 -9.91 2.57 -3.65
CA LYS A 339 -9.63 2.03 -2.33
C LYS A 339 -8.45 2.74 -1.67
N VAL A 340 -8.55 3.03 -0.37
CA VAL A 340 -7.56 3.74 0.43
C VAL A 340 -7.23 2.94 1.68
N GLY A 341 -5.94 2.74 1.93
CA GLY A 341 -5.42 2.07 3.12
C GLY A 341 -4.74 3.04 4.07
N PHE A 342 -4.98 2.85 5.37
CA PHE A 342 -4.31 3.54 6.47
C PHE A 342 -3.56 2.52 7.35
N GLN A 343 -2.56 2.99 8.09
CA GLN A 343 -1.84 2.14 9.04
C GLN A 343 -2.66 1.75 10.27
N THR A 344 -3.51 2.68 10.75
CA THR A 344 -4.25 2.48 12.01
C THR A 344 -5.71 2.93 11.92
N HIS A 345 -6.56 2.35 12.77
CA HIS A 345 -7.95 2.78 12.97
C HIS A 345 -8.04 4.24 13.36
N ARG A 346 -7.13 4.70 14.22
CA ARG A 346 -7.03 6.08 14.69
C ARG A 346 -6.90 7.08 13.54
N ASP A 347 -6.10 6.75 12.53
CA ASP A 347 -5.85 7.63 11.38
C ASP A 347 -7.03 7.61 10.40
N ARG A 348 -7.56 6.42 10.10
CA ARG A 348 -8.77 6.27 9.25
C ARG A 348 -9.97 7.00 9.85
N GLU A 349 -10.22 6.83 11.15
CA GLU A 349 -11.33 7.49 11.83
C GLU A 349 -11.19 9.00 11.85
N ARG A 350 -9.96 9.50 12.05
CA ARG A 350 -9.69 10.94 11.99
C ARG A 350 -9.97 11.50 10.60
N TYR A 351 -9.57 10.79 9.54
CA TYR A 351 -9.90 11.15 8.17
C TYR A 351 -11.41 11.18 7.94
N VAL A 352 -12.13 10.12 8.32
CA VAL A 352 -13.60 10.04 8.17
C VAL A 352 -14.31 11.14 8.95
N GLN A 353 -13.85 11.47 10.15
CA GLN A 353 -14.38 12.57 10.94
C GLN A 353 -14.25 13.90 10.18
N MET A 354 -13.10 14.17 9.59
CA MET A 354 -12.89 15.38 8.79
C MET A 354 -13.75 15.40 7.53
N VAL A 355 -13.93 14.26 6.85
CA VAL A 355 -14.86 14.17 5.71
C VAL A 355 -16.28 14.54 6.13
N ARG A 356 -16.77 14.02 7.27
CA ARG A 356 -18.11 14.35 7.79
C ARG A 356 -18.25 15.85 8.14
N GLU A 357 -17.19 16.45 8.67
CA GLU A 357 -17.19 17.85 9.11
C GLU A 357 -17.09 18.83 7.93
N TYR A 358 -16.22 18.56 6.96
CA TYR A 358 -15.85 19.51 5.91
C TYR A 358 -16.41 19.19 4.52
N ILE A 359 -16.99 18.00 4.32
CA ILE A 359 -17.63 17.59 3.06
C ILE A 359 -19.10 17.20 3.33
N PRO A 360 -20.02 18.19 3.48
CA PRO A 360 -21.40 17.93 3.92
C PRO A 360 -22.24 17.02 3.00
N ARG A 361 -21.85 16.91 1.73
CA ARG A 361 -22.54 16.07 0.73
C ARG A 361 -22.00 14.63 0.67
N ALA A 362 -20.95 14.31 1.42
CA ALA A 362 -20.40 12.96 1.47
C ALA A 362 -21.32 12.04 2.28
N ARG A 363 -21.66 10.89 1.70
CA ARG A 363 -22.38 9.82 2.42
C ARG A 363 -21.36 8.83 2.93
N VAL A 364 -21.34 8.62 4.24
CA VAL A 364 -20.39 7.71 4.90
C VAL A 364 -21.14 6.53 5.49
N HIS A 365 -20.78 5.34 5.05
CA HIS A 365 -21.26 4.07 5.61
C HIS A 365 -20.09 3.32 6.27
N PHE A 366 -20.37 2.58 7.34
CA PHE A 366 -19.38 1.74 8.02
C PHE A 366 -19.90 0.31 8.11
N ASP A 367 -19.13 -0.63 7.59
CA ASP A 367 -19.42 -2.05 7.69
C ASP A 367 -18.58 -2.68 8.82
N ASN A 368 -19.26 -3.03 9.91
CA ASN A 368 -18.65 -3.65 11.09
C ASN A 368 -18.11 -5.07 10.84
N ARG A 369 -18.57 -5.77 9.78
CA ARG A 369 -18.21 -7.19 9.54
C ARG A 369 -16.79 -7.34 9.03
N ILE A 370 -16.39 -6.39 8.18
CA ILE A 370 -15.09 -6.32 7.50
C ILE A 370 -14.25 -5.14 7.99
N ASP A 371 -14.82 -4.28 8.85
CA ASP A 371 -14.18 -3.08 9.36
C ASP A 371 -13.69 -2.14 8.24
N ILE A 372 -14.62 -1.74 7.36
CA ILE A 372 -14.35 -0.83 6.23
C ILE A 372 -15.36 0.32 6.23
N PHE A 373 -14.88 1.53 5.94
CA PHE A 373 -15.75 2.65 5.61
C PHE A 373 -15.94 2.76 4.11
N THR A 374 -17.15 3.05 3.67
CA THR A 374 -17.45 3.40 2.28
C THR A 374 -17.94 4.84 2.24
N VAL A 375 -17.27 5.67 1.45
CA VAL A 375 -17.58 7.10 1.32
C VAL A 375 -17.99 7.40 -0.12
N THR A 376 -19.21 7.87 -0.32
CA THR A 376 -19.70 8.32 -1.63
C THR A 376 -19.78 9.85 -1.68
N TYR A 377 -19.09 10.45 -2.66
CA TYR A 377 -19.04 11.89 -2.88
C TYR A 377 -19.04 12.24 -4.37
N GLU A 378 -20.00 13.04 -4.84
CA GLU A 378 -20.14 13.45 -6.25
C GLU A 378 -20.18 12.27 -7.24
N GLY A 379 -20.94 11.22 -6.90
CA GLY A 379 -21.07 10.03 -7.76
C GLY A 379 -19.92 9.03 -7.64
N TRP A 380 -18.84 9.38 -6.95
CA TRP A 380 -17.70 8.49 -6.71
C TRP A 380 -17.78 7.82 -5.36
N THR A 381 -17.45 6.54 -5.30
CA THR A 381 -17.39 5.78 -4.06
C THR A 381 -15.96 5.32 -3.80
N CYS A 382 -15.54 5.42 -2.54
CA CYS A 382 -14.20 5.07 -2.09
C CYS A 382 -14.31 4.17 -0.85
N SER A 383 -13.56 3.05 -0.84
CA SER A 383 -13.42 2.18 0.33
C SER A 383 -12.20 2.59 1.16
N LEU A 384 -12.36 2.70 2.48
CA LEU A 384 -11.29 3.08 3.41
C LEU A 384 -11.06 1.94 4.42
N GLY A 385 -9.87 1.34 4.38
CA GLY A 385 -9.48 0.22 5.25
C GLY A 385 -8.24 0.50 6.10
N VAL A 386 -7.95 -0.43 7.01
CA VAL A 386 -6.76 -0.40 7.88
C VAL A 386 -5.91 -1.62 7.58
N PHE A 387 -4.67 -1.41 7.15
CA PHE A 387 -3.72 -2.47 6.85
C PHE A 387 -2.36 -2.11 7.46
N PRO A 388 -2.09 -2.56 8.70
CA PRO A 388 -0.84 -2.24 9.38
C PRO A 388 0.35 -2.88 8.65
N VAL A 389 1.22 -2.07 8.05
CA VAL A 389 2.38 -2.58 7.30
C VAL A 389 3.35 -3.33 8.23
N SER A 390 4.00 -4.37 7.72
CA SER A 390 4.92 -5.22 8.49
C SER A 390 6.29 -5.33 7.82
N ILE A 391 7.14 -6.23 8.33
CA ILE A 391 8.46 -6.52 7.77
C ILE A 391 8.47 -7.89 7.10
N LYS A 392 9.42 -8.10 6.19
CA LYS A 392 9.76 -9.43 5.69
C LYS A 392 10.53 -10.20 6.76
N ASN A 393 9.81 -10.98 7.56
CA ASN A 393 10.35 -11.66 8.74
C ASN A 393 11.57 -12.55 8.41
N GLU A 394 11.54 -13.27 7.28
CA GLU A 394 12.61 -14.20 6.87
C GLU A 394 13.96 -13.50 6.66
N ASP A 395 13.98 -12.27 6.14
CA ASP A 395 15.23 -11.53 5.91
C ASP A 395 15.95 -11.19 7.23
N PHE A 396 15.21 -11.04 8.32
CA PHE A 396 15.77 -10.74 9.64
C PHE A 396 16.09 -12.02 10.41
N LEU A 397 15.23 -13.03 10.30
CA LEU A 397 15.42 -14.33 10.96
C LEU A 397 16.60 -15.11 10.36
N SER A 398 16.82 -15.02 9.05
CA SER A 398 17.99 -15.64 8.39
C SER A 398 19.30 -15.14 9.01
N ILE A 399 19.46 -13.82 9.14
CA ILE A 399 20.63 -13.19 9.79
C ILE A 399 20.68 -13.54 11.28
N ALA A 400 19.55 -13.45 11.99
CA ALA A 400 19.51 -13.70 13.43
C ALA A 400 19.85 -15.15 13.82
N ASN A 401 19.61 -16.10 12.91
CA ASN A 401 19.92 -17.51 13.10
C ASN A 401 21.37 -17.87 12.73
N GLU A 402 22.14 -16.95 12.14
CA GLU A 402 23.54 -17.20 11.84
C GLU A 402 24.37 -17.33 13.13
N PRO A 403 25.22 -18.37 13.27
CA PRO A 403 26.07 -18.54 14.45
C PRO A 403 26.98 -17.33 14.72
N GLN A 404 27.48 -16.68 13.65
CA GLN A 404 28.30 -15.48 13.78
C GLN A 404 27.52 -14.32 14.39
N CYS A 405 26.23 -14.16 14.06
CA CYS A 405 25.39 -13.10 14.61
C CYS A 405 25.20 -13.27 16.13
N ALA A 406 25.10 -14.50 16.62
CA ALA A 406 25.02 -14.79 18.05
C ALA A 406 26.34 -14.47 18.79
N ILE A 407 27.50 -14.74 18.17
CA ILE A 407 28.81 -14.36 18.71
C ILE A 407 28.92 -12.83 18.77
N ASP A 408 28.63 -12.16 17.66
CA ASP A 408 28.61 -10.70 17.56
C ASP A 408 27.69 -10.08 18.63
N ALA A 409 26.51 -10.64 18.85
CA ALA A 409 25.57 -10.16 19.86
C ALA A 409 26.13 -10.27 21.29
N GLN A 410 26.83 -11.37 21.61
CA GLN A 410 27.51 -11.52 22.90
C GLN A 410 28.63 -10.50 23.07
N GLU A 411 29.46 -10.31 22.04
CA GLU A 411 30.54 -9.30 22.05
C GLU A 411 29.99 -7.88 22.22
N ILE A 412 28.92 -7.54 21.49
CA ILE A 412 28.25 -6.23 21.59
C ILE A 412 27.72 -6.02 23.01
N LYS A 413 27.05 -7.03 23.60
CA LYS A 413 26.53 -6.91 24.95
C LYS A 413 27.65 -6.74 25.98
N GLN A 414 28.73 -7.49 25.85
CA GLN A 414 29.91 -7.39 26.71
C GLN A 414 30.58 -6.02 26.57
N ASP A 415 30.74 -5.49 25.35
CA ASP A 415 31.31 -4.17 25.13
C ASP A 415 30.42 -3.06 25.72
N VAL A 416 29.12 -3.06 25.40
CA VAL A 416 28.18 -2.04 25.88
C VAL A 416 28.13 -1.97 27.41
N LEU A 417 28.16 -3.14 28.07
CA LEU A 417 28.11 -3.28 29.52
C LEU A 417 29.48 -3.47 30.18
N ALA A 418 30.60 -3.27 29.47
CA ALA A 418 31.95 -3.58 29.98
C ALA A 418 32.30 -2.88 31.29
N ASN A 419 31.80 -1.64 31.46
CA ASN A 419 31.99 -0.84 32.67
C ASN A 419 30.77 -0.84 33.59
N SER A 420 29.78 -1.71 33.34
CA SER A 420 28.59 -1.85 34.15
C SER A 420 28.77 -2.90 35.25
N GLY A 421 27.89 -2.88 36.24
CA GLY A 421 27.83 -3.92 37.26
C GLY A 421 26.98 -5.11 36.90
N GLU A 422 27.04 -6.13 37.76
CA GLU A 422 26.08 -7.22 37.74
C GLU A 422 24.64 -6.68 37.85
N GLY A 423 23.75 -7.22 37.02
CA GLY A 423 22.35 -6.78 36.94
C GLY A 423 22.11 -5.49 36.12
N GLY A 424 23.10 -5.00 35.39
CA GLY A 424 22.92 -3.94 34.39
C GLY A 424 22.15 -4.42 33.16
N CYS A 425 21.25 -3.57 32.65
CA CYS A 425 20.47 -3.84 31.45
C CYS A 425 21.00 -3.04 30.25
N PHE A 426 21.05 -3.69 29.10
CA PHE A 426 21.32 -3.04 27.82
C PHE A 426 20.01 -2.56 27.17
N PHE A 427 19.79 -1.24 27.18
CA PHE A 427 18.72 -0.59 26.43
C PHE A 427 19.20 -0.21 25.03
N PHE A 428 18.46 -0.62 24.00
CA PHE A 428 18.81 -0.32 22.61
C PHE A 428 17.71 0.47 21.92
N SER A 429 18.10 1.49 21.16
CA SER A 429 17.19 2.28 20.34
C SER A 429 17.86 2.71 19.04
N VAL A 430 17.13 2.59 17.93
CA VAL A 430 17.61 2.94 16.60
C VAL A 430 16.49 3.60 15.80
N GLU A 431 16.74 4.79 15.27
CA GLU A 431 15.76 5.51 14.47
C GLU A 431 16.38 6.63 13.63
N ARG A 432 15.58 7.26 12.77
CA ARG A 432 15.98 8.50 12.09
C ARG A 432 16.20 9.60 13.11
N PHE A 433 17.14 10.48 12.81
CA PHE A 433 17.34 11.69 13.59
C PHE A 433 16.29 12.78 13.25
N ASP A 434 15.02 12.43 13.48
CA ASP A 434 13.82 13.18 13.13
C ASP A 434 13.04 13.56 14.40
N TYR A 435 12.40 14.74 14.40
CA TYR A 435 11.64 15.24 15.54
C TYR A 435 10.37 14.43 15.85
N THR A 436 9.84 13.69 14.88
CA THR A 436 8.71 12.76 15.07
C THR A 436 9.07 11.57 15.97
N LYS A 437 10.36 11.28 16.13
CA LYS A 437 10.88 10.09 16.81
C LYS A 437 11.06 10.25 18.32
N GLY A 438 10.82 11.45 18.87
CA GLY A 438 10.79 11.65 20.33
C GLY A 438 12.14 11.40 21.03
N ILE A 439 13.26 11.49 20.30
CA ILE A 439 14.62 11.31 20.84
C ILE A 439 14.89 12.31 21.97
N MET A 440 14.47 13.56 21.80
CA MET A 440 14.70 14.61 22.79
C MET A 440 14.02 14.29 24.13
N GLU A 441 12.75 13.88 24.08
CA GLU A 441 11.95 13.47 25.24
C GLU A 441 12.53 12.22 25.90
N LYS A 442 12.95 11.24 25.10
CA LYS A 442 13.62 10.03 25.58
C LYS A 442 14.90 10.35 26.33
N LEU A 443 15.76 11.23 25.81
CA LEU A 443 16.98 11.64 26.48
C LEU A 443 16.71 12.36 27.81
N ARG A 444 15.70 13.24 27.86
CA ARG A 444 15.27 13.90 29.10
C ARG A 444 14.78 12.90 30.14
N ALA A 445 13.95 11.94 29.72
CA ALA A 445 13.47 10.86 30.60
C ALA A 445 14.61 9.95 31.06
N TRP A 446 15.58 9.68 30.20
CA TRP A 446 16.78 8.90 30.54
C TRP A 446 17.65 9.60 31.59
N LYS A 447 17.81 10.93 31.49
CA LYS A 447 18.46 11.71 32.54
C LYS A 447 17.70 11.59 33.86
N ARG A 448 16.37 11.80 33.80
CA ARG A 448 15.51 11.79 34.99
C ARG A 448 15.45 10.42 35.67
N TYR A 449 15.52 9.34 34.90
CA TYR A 449 15.61 7.97 35.39
C TYR A 449 16.71 7.78 36.42
N PHE A 450 17.94 8.23 36.14
CA PHE A 450 19.05 8.12 37.09
C PHE A 450 18.97 9.11 38.25
N GLU A 451 18.32 10.26 38.08
CA GLU A 451 18.08 11.21 39.17
C GLU A 451 17.06 10.66 40.17
N LYS A 452 16.06 9.92 39.68
CA LYS A 452 14.97 9.34 40.47
C LYS A 452 15.35 7.99 41.10
N TYR A 453 16.15 7.20 40.38
CA TYR A 453 16.61 5.86 40.80
C TYR A 453 18.14 5.79 40.82
N PRO A 454 18.81 6.40 41.82
CA PRO A 454 20.28 6.44 41.89
C PRO A 454 20.94 5.06 41.98
N GLU A 455 20.23 4.03 42.47
CA GLU A 455 20.68 2.65 42.56
C GLU A 455 20.97 2.00 41.20
N ARG A 456 20.43 2.58 40.12
CA ARG A 456 20.66 2.12 38.74
C ARG A 456 21.91 2.74 38.10
N LYS A 457 22.52 3.76 38.74
CA LYS A 457 23.76 4.38 38.24
C LYS A 457 24.91 3.37 38.31
N GLY A 458 25.71 3.30 37.24
CA GLY A 458 26.77 2.29 37.11
C GLY A 458 26.27 0.92 36.62
N LEU A 459 24.97 0.75 36.35
CA LEU A 459 24.39 -0.53 35.89
C LEU A 459 23.88 -0.40 34.45
N ASP A 460 22.86 0.43 34.24
CA ASP A 460 22.14 0.46 32.95
C ASP A 460 22.82 1.36 31.92
N VAL A 461 22.74 0.96 30.66
CA VAL A 461 23.28 1.74 29.53
C VAL A 461 22.24 1.81 28.42
N LEU A 462 21.98 3.03 27.93
CA LEU A 462 21.23 3.25 26.71
C LEU A 462 22.19 3.43 25.54
N TYR A 463 22.05 2.61 24.51
CA TYR A 463 22.67 2.84 23.22
C TYR A 463 21.61 3.37 22.25
N GLN A 464 21.72 4.66 21.91
CA GLN A 464 20.90 5.33 20.92
C GLN A 464 21.69 5.49 19.61
N VAL A 465 21.17 4.92 18.53
CA VAL A 465 21.60 5.16 17.16
C VAL A 465 20.59 6.08 16.49
N ALA A 466 21.02 7.28 16.09
CA ALA A 466 20.18 8.32 15.49
C ALA A 466 20.73 8.70 14.10
N VAL A 467 20.25 8.03 13.05
CA VAL A 467 20.82 8.19 11.70
C VAL A 467 20.51 9.57 11.16
N THR A 468 21.55 10.36 10.90
CA THR A 468 21.43 11.73 10.41
C THR A 468 20.71 11.81 9.06
N ASN A 469 19.71 12.68 8.99
CA ASN A 469 18.93 12.93 7.79
C ASN A 469 18.59 14.42 7.64
N ARG A 470 18.30 14.85 6.40
CA ARG A 470 17.64 16.13 6.08
C ARG A 470 18.23 17.39 6.75
N ARG A 471 19.54 17.44 7.00
CA ARG A 471 20.21 18.59 7.65
C ARG A 471 20.11 19.91 6.88
N ALA A 472 19.74 19.88 5.60
CA ALA A 472 19.46 21.09 4.83
C ALA A 472 18.21 21.85 5.33
N VAL A 473 17.32 21.18 6.07
CA VAL A 473 16.13 21.79 6.65
C VAL A 473 16.44 22.28 8.05
N GLU A 474 16.22 23.58 8.30
CA GLU A 474 16.62 24.25 9.55
C GLU A 474 15.98 23.63 10.81
N SER A 475 14.73 23.19 10.73
CA SER A 475 14.04 22.54 11.86
C SER A 475 14.70 21.22 12.28
N TYR A 476 15.17 20.43 11.31
CA TYR A 476 15.93 19.21 11.57
C TYR A 476 17.28 19.52 12.21
N LYS A 477 18.01 20.50 11.66
CA LYS A 477 19.32 20.89 12.19
C LYS A 477 19.23 21.32 13.65
N LYS A 478 18.32 22.24 13.99
CA LYS A 478 18.11 22.70 15.38
C LYS A 478 17.75 21.56 16.32
N TYR A 479 16.85 20.67 15.90
CA TYR A 479 16.46 19.51 16.71
C TYR A 479 17.64 18.58 16.98
N GLN A 480 18.43 18.27 15.95
CA GLN A 480 19.60 17.40 16.04
C GLN A 480 20.67 17.98 16.98
N ASP A 481 21.00 19.27 16.81
CA ASP A 481 22.00 19.95 17.63
C ASP A 481 21.58 19.99 19.11
N ASN A 482 20.29 20.22 19.39
CA ASN A 482 19.75 20.17 20.74
C ASN A 482 19.84 18.77 21.38
N CYS A 483 19.52 17.73 20.62
CA CYS A 483 19.63 16.34 21.10
C CYS A 483 21.07 15.95 21.41
N LEU A 484 22.03 16.35 20.57
CA LEU A 484 23.46 16.11 20.80
C LEU A 484 23.95 16.84 22.06
N ALA A 485 23.51 18.08 22.28
CA ALA A 485 23.84 18.82 23.50
C ALA A 485 23.29 18.14 24.75
N ILE A 486 22.04 17.63 24.71
CA ILE A 486 21.46 16.87 25.83
C ILE A 486 22.23 15.58 26.07
N ALA A 487 22.58 14.84 25.02
CA ALA A 487 23.33 13.59 25.12
C ALA A 487 24.71 13.80 25.78
N ALA A 488 25.44 14.84 25.36
CA ALA A 488 26.70 15.24 25.98
C ALA A 488 26.51 15.59 27.46
N HIS A 489 25.50 16.41 27.76
CA HIS A 489 25.21 16.85 29.12
C HIS A 489 24.84 15.68 30.07
N ILE A 490 24.12 14.66 29.60
CA ILE A 490 23.83 13.43 30.36
C ILE A 490 25.12 12.72 30.72
N ASN A 491 25.97 12.50 29.72
CA ASN A 491 27.27 11.87 29.88
C ASN A 491 28.28 12.72 30.65
N GLU A 492 28.02 14.00 30.88
CA GLU A 492 28.80 14.89 31.74
C GLU A 492 28.31 14.91 33.18
N THR A 493 26.98 14.88 33.39
CA THR A 493 26.36 15.06 34.71
C THR A 493 26.17 13.75 35.47
N ILE A 494 25.77 12.68 34.77
CA ILE A 494 25.47 11.39 35.40
C ILE A 494 26.76 10.58 35.53
N ARG A 495 27.41 10.83 36.67
CA ARG A 495 28.56 10.17 37.32
C ARG A 495 28.30 8.80 37.96
N CYS A 496 29.22 7.84 37.97
CA CYS A 496 29.25 6.80 39.01
C CYS A 496 30.65 6.72 39.62
N GLU A 497 30.81 7.07 40.90
CA GLU A 497 32.11 7.12 41.56
C GLU A 497 32.78 5.75 41.66
N SER A 498 32.00 4.70 41.92
CA SER A 498 32.50 3.33 41.99
C SER A 498 32.90 2.76 40.62
N ARG A 499 32.42 3.35 39.52
CA ARG A 499 32.70 2.92 38.14
C ARG A 499 33.02 4.13 37.23
N PRO A 500 34.24 4.70 37.30
CA PRO A 500 34.58 5.91 36.56
C PRO A 500 34.50 5.77 35.03
N GLY A 501 34.70 4.56 34.50
CA GLY A 501 34.59 4.25 33.07
C GLY A 501 33.15 4.08 32.57
N TRP A 502 32.17 3.99 33.47
CA TRP A 502 30.77 3.82 33.09
C TRP A 502 30.18 5.11 32.52
N ARG A 503 29.43 4.98 31.43
CA ARG A 503 28.65 6.05 30.82
C ARG A 503 27.22 5.60 30.66
N PRO A 504 26.23 6.41 31.06
CA PRO A 504 24.81 6.05 30.96
C PRO A 504 24.30 5.99 29.52
N LEU A 505 24.96 6.67 28.58
CA LEU A 505 24.49 6.85 27.21
C LEU A 505 25.64 6.66 26.21
N ARG A 506 25.45 5.75 25.25
CA ARG A 506 26.19 5.72 23.98
C ARG A 506 25.30 6.32 22.91
N PHE A 507 25.75 7.38 22.25
CA PHE A 507 24.96 8.09 21.24
C PHE A 507 25.74 8.13 19.94
N GLU A 508 25.23 7.46 18.90
CA GLU A 508 25.85 7.38 17.59
C GLU A 508 24.95 7.99 16.52
N THR A 509 25.57 8.69 15.56
CA THR A 509 24.86 9.32 14.44
C THR A 509 25.00 8.58 13.12
N ASP A 510 25.92 7.63 13.08
CA ASP A 510 26.15 6.78 11.92
C ASP A 510 25.20 5.57 11.96
N GLY A 511 24.71 5.19 10.78
CA GLY A 511 23.86 4.01 10.66
C GLY A 511 24.66 2.71 10.83
N LEU A 512 23.99 1.69 11.34
CA LEU A 512 24.55 0.35 11.45
C LEU A 512 24.29 -0.46 10.17
N PRO A 513 25.27 -1.22 9.66
CA PRO A 513 25.02 -2.25 8.66
C PRO A 513 23.98 -3.26 9.15
N ARG A 514 23.21 -3.85 8.24
CA ARG A 514 22.07 -4.73 8.58
C ARG A 514 22.46 -5.90 9.48
N THR A 515 23.58 -6.56 9.20
CA THR A 515 24.08 -7.69 10.01
C THR A 515 24.41 -7.26 11.44
N ARG A 516 25.11 -6.14 11.61
CA ARG A 516 25.39 -5.58 12.94
C ARG A 516 24.12 -5.08 13.63
N LEU A 517 23.18 -4.49 12.90
CA LEU A 517 21.89 -4.06 13.46
C LEU A 517 21.12 -5.24 14.08
N VAL A 518 21.04 -6.37 13.38
CA VAL A 518 20.40 -7.60 13.89
C VAL A 518 21.15 -8.15 15.11
N ALA A 519 22.49 -8.11 15.11
CA ALA A 519 23.28 -8.48 16.27
C ALA A 519 22.99 -7.59 17.50
N HIS A 520 22.73 -6.29 17.30
CA HIS A 520 22.27 -5.40 18.39
C HIS A 520 20.87 -5.75 18.88
N TYR A 521 19.94 -6.11 17.98
CA TYR A 521 18.62 -6.61 18.37
C TYR A 521 18.71 -7.87 19.23
N LEU A 522 19.60 -8.81 18.90
CA LEU A 522 19.86 -10.01 19.70
C LEU A 522 20.54 -9.70 21.04
N ALA A 523 21.42 -8.71 21.08
CA ALA A 523 22.18 -8.33 22.28
C ALA A 523 21.34 -7.58 23.33
N MET A 524 20.34 -6.81 22.91
CA MET A 524 19.57 -5.93 23.79
C MET A 524 18.77 -6.70 24.84
N ASP A 525 18.66 -6.13 26.03
CA ASP A 525 17.72 -6.58 27.06
C ASP A 525 16.35 -5.90 26.86
N ILE A 526 16.37 -4.62 26.47
CA ILE A 526 15.18 -3.78 26.36
C ILE A 526 15.27 -2.95 25.08
N GLY A 527 14.34 -3.16 24.15
CA GLY A 527 14.14 -2.30 22.99
C GLY A 527 13.36 -1.04 23.38
N VAL A 528 13.78 0.13 22.91
CA VAL A 528 13.12 1.42 23.22
C VAL A 528 12.68 2.09 21.94
N VAL A 529 11.36 2.22 21.75
CA VAL A 529 10.73 2.85 20.59
C VAL A 529 9.69 3.86 21.04
N THR A 530 10.06 5.14 21.03
CA THR A 530 9.21 6.18 21.64
C THR A 530 8.93 7.38 20.73
N PRO A 531 8.43 7.15 19.50
CA PRO A 531 8.04 8.26 18.63
C PRO A 531 6.87 9.05 19.23
N SER A 532 6.87 10.34 18.98
CA SER A 532 5.76 11.25 19.30
C SER A 532 4.53 10.89 18.49
N LYS A 533 4.72 10.71 17.17
CA LYS A 533 3.73 10.23 16.21
C LYS A 533 4.45 9.47 15.10
N ASP A 534 3.97 8.28 14.78
CA ASP A 534 4.51 7.45 13.71
C ASP A 534 3.38 6.65 13.07
N GLY A 535 3.39 6.55 11.74
CA GLY A 535 2.35 5.83 11.01
C GLY A 535 2.41 4.34 11.34
N MET A 536 3.60 3.76 11.23
CA MET A 536 3.95 2.44 11.72
C MET A 536 5.43 2.44 12.11
N ASN A 537 5.80 1.73 13.17
CA ASN A 537 7.20 1.63 13.58
C ASN A 537 7.73 0.21 13.33
N LEU A 538 8.44 0.05 12.21
CA LEU A 538 9.00 -1.24 11.81
C LEU A 538 10.13 -1.70 12.72
N VAL A 539 10.93 -0.78 13.28
CA VAL A 539 12.02 -1.11 14.22
C VAL A 539 11.50 -1.89 15.43
N ALA A 540 10.35 -1.52 16.00
CA ALA A 540 9.73 -2.29 17.09
C ALA A 540 9.40 -3.73 16.67
N LYS A 541 8.99 -3.94 15.41
CA LYS A 541 8.70 -5.28 14.87
C LYS A 541 9.99 -6.06 14.65
N GLU A 542 11.00 -5.44 14.04
CA GLU A 542 12.32 -6.03 13.80
C GLU A 542 12.95 -6.51 15.12
N MET A 543 12.96 -5.65 16.14
CA MET A 543 13.45 -5.93 17.48
C MET A 543 12.83 -7.21 18.06
N MET A 544 11.49 -7.28 18.05
CA MET A 544 10.76 -8.38 18.69
C MET A 544 10.70 -9.65 17.83
N VAL A 545 10.83 -9.54 16.51
CA VAL A 545 10.97 -10.69 15.61
C VAL A 545 12.33 -11.36 15.80
N CYS A 546 13.41 -10.58 15.89
CA CYS A 546 14.76 -11.08 16.11
C CYS A 546 14.96 -11.63 17.53
N ASN A 547 14.52 -10.89 18.55
CA ASN A 547 14.82 -11.21 19.95
C ASN A 547 13.53 -11.39 20.78
N PRO A 548 12.99 -12.62 20.87
CA PRO A 548 11.82 -12.92 21.70
C PRO A 548 12.11 -12.89 23.21
N SER A 549 13.37 -12.73 23.63
CA SER A 549 13.76 -12.68 25.04
C SER A 549 13.91 -11.24 25.58
N ALA A 550 13.76 -10.22 24.73
CA ALA A 550 13.84 -8.82 25.11
C ALA A 550 12.49 -8.27 25.60
N SER A 551 12.55 -7.22 26.41
CA SER A 551 11.39 -6.38 26.73
C SER A 551 11.26 -5.25 25.71
N LEU A 552 10.08 -4.63 25.61
CA LEU A 552 9.84 -3.51 24.71
C LEU A 552 9.23 -2.34 25.48
N VAL A 553 9.86 -1.16 25.38
CA VAL A 553 9.28 0.13 25.76
C VAL A 553 8.72 0.78 24.50
N LEU A 554 7.41 0.98 24.45
CA LEU A 554 6.70 1.41 23.24
C LEU A 554 5.78 2.61 23.50
N SER A 555 5.91 3.66 22.70
CA SER A 555 5.04 4.84 22.76
C SER A 555 3.68 4.61 22.12
N SER A 556 2.63 5.16 22.74
CA SER A 556 1.26 5.27 22.17
C SER A 556 1.22 6.06 20.84
N GLY A 557 2.27 6.83 20.56
CA GLY A 557 2.49 7.54 19.31
C GLY A 557 2.77 6.62 18.12
N ALA A 558 3.28 5.41 18.35
CA ALA A 558 3.63 4.46 17.30
C ALA A 558 2.40 3.68 16.79
N GLY A 559 2.24 3.56 15.47
CA GLY A 559 1.20 2.69 14.90
C GLY A 559 1.33 1.22 15.31
N THR A 560 2.55 0.76 15.61
CA THR A 560 2.79 -0.59 16.14
C THR A 560 2.09 -0.79 17.48
N GLU A 561 2.03 0.23 18.33
CA GLU A 561 1.31 0.17 19.60
C GLU A 561 -0.19 0.03 19.39
N VAL A 562 -0.75 0.76 18.42
CA VAL A 562 -2.16 0.67 18.07
C VAL A 562 -2.50 -0.72 17.51
N GLN A 563 -1.64 -1.29 16.68
CA GLN A 563 -1.81 -2.65 16.18
C GLN A 563 -1.81 -3.67 17.33
N LEU A 564 -0.79 -3.62 18.20
CA LEU A 564 -0.65 -4.56 19.31
C LEU A 564 -1.77 -4.39 20.34
N GLY A 565 -2.22 -3.16 20.61
CA GLY A 565 -3.34 -2.86 21.48
C GLY A 565 -4.67 -3.41 20.98
N ASN A 566 -4.89 -3.40 19.66
CA ASN A 566 -6.13 -3.88 19.05
C ASN A 566 -6.12 -5.38 18.69
N ALA A 567 -4.97 -6.05 18.83
CA ALA A 567 -4.79 -7.42 18.34
C ALA A 567 -5.43 -8.50 19.22
N GLY A 568 -5.77 -8.19 20.49
CA GLY A 568 -6.50 -9.10 21.37
C GLY A 568 -5.75 -10.39 21.76
N PHE A 569 -4.42 -10.46 21.55
CA PHE A 569 -3.60 -11.61 21.95
C PHE A 569 -3.21 -11.62 23.43
N TYR A 570 -3.55 -10.55 24.17
CA TYR A 570 -3.40 -10.45 25.61
C TYR A 570 -4.63 -9.74 26.22
N SER A 571 -4.88 -10.00 27.50
CA SER A 571 -5.95 -9.35 28.26
C SER A 571 -5.49 -7.99 28.79
N ASP A 572 -6.42 -7.04 29.01
CA ASP A 572 -6.11 -5.65 29.40
C ASP A 572 -5.25 -5.53 30.68
N ASP A 573 -5.27 -6.55 31.54
CA ASP A 573 -4.50 -6.67 32.77
C ASP A 573 -3.05 -7.20 32.57
N LYS A 574 -2.71 -7.73 31.40
CA LYS A 574 -1.40 -8.35 31.09
C LYS A 574 -0.78 -7.79 29.82
N LYS A 575 -0.40 -6.51 29.82
CA LYS A 575 0.34 -5.92 28.69
C LYS A 575 1.72 -6.58 28.53
N CYS A 576 2.00 -7.09 27.35
CA CYS A 576 3.29 -7.72 27.01
C CYS A 576 4.42 -6.70 26.68
N TYR A 577 4.21 -5.42 26.94
CA TYR A 577 5.20 -4.36 26.70
C TYR A 577 4.96 -3.18 27.64
N HIS A 578 5.99 -2.36 27.84
CA HIS A 578 5.94 -1.17 28.67
C HIS A 578 5.48 0.05 27.84
N ARG A 579 4.21 0.41 28.00
CA ARG A 579 3.58 1.51 27.26
C ARG A 579 3.98 2.88 27.82
N VAL A 580 4.40 3.79 26.94
CA VAL A 580 4.56 5.22 27.20
C VAL A 580 3.36 5.97 26.62
N ASP A 581 2.45 6.41 27.47
CA ASP A 581 1.22 7.12 27.03
C ASP A 581 1.52 8.53 26.52
N ASP A 582 2.34 9.27 27.27
CA ASP A 582 2.77 10.63 26.95
C ASP A 582 4.29 10.73 27.13
N ILE A 583 5.00 10.92 26.01
CA ILE A 583 6.46 11.03 26.01
C ILE A 583 6.95 12.32 26.69
N SER A 584 6.10 13.35 26.80
CA SER A 584 6.45 14.60 27.47
C SER A 584 6.40 14.48 29.00
N ALA A 585 5.66 13.49 29.52
CA ALA A 585 5.54 13.18 30.94
C ALA A 585 6.80 12.49 31.47
N THR A 586 7.87 13.28 31.62
CA THR A 586 9.24 12.83 31.94
C THR A 586 9.31 11.97 33.21
N GLU A 587 8.53 12.27 34.24
CA GLU A 587 8.47 11.49 35.49
C GLU A 587 7.95 10.07 35.26
N ASN A 588 6.82 9.94 34.55
CA ASN A 588 6.22 8.63 34.29
C ASN A 588 7.08 7.83 33.30
N PHE A 589 7.71 8.51 32.35
CA PHE A 589 8.61 7.85 31.40
C PHE A 589 9.87 7.31 32.11
N ALA A 590 10.43 8.03 33.08
CA ALA A 590 11.48 7.51 33.95
C ALA A 590 11.03 6.25 34.73
N ASP A 591 9.80 6.24 35.26
CA ASP A 591 9.24 5.08 35.98
C ASP A 591 9.02 3.86 35.07
N ILE A 592 8.76 4.11 33.79
CA ILE A 592 8.67 3.07 32.77
C ILE A 592 10.04 2.44 32.50
N PHE A 593 11.11 3.25 32.38
CA PHE A 593 12.47 2.71 32.26
C PHE A 593 12.85 1.85 33.46
N TYR A 594 12.50 2.30 34.68
CA TYR A 594 12.75 1.53 35.89
C TYR A 594 12.02 0.18 35.87
N ARG A 595 10.72 0.18 35.59
CA ARG A 595 9.93 -1.06 35.51
C ARG A 595 10.49 -2.04 34.49
N ALA A 596 10.96 -1.55 33.33
CA ALA A 596 11.58 -2.39 32.32
C ALA A 596 12.93 -2.97 32.78
N ALA A 597 13.76 -2.16 33.45
CA ALA A 597 15.05 -2.61 34.01
C ALA A 597 14.89 -3.67 35.09
N THR A 598 13.86 -3.55 35.94
CA THR A 598 13.62 -4.44 37.08
C THR A 598 12.72 -5.64 36.75
N GLU A 599 12.20 -5.73 35.53
CA GLU A 599 11.37 -6.87 35.09
C GLU A 599 12.18 -8.17 35.16
N GLU A 600 11.61 -9.20 35.77
CA GLU A 600 12.25 -10.52 35.86
C GLU A 600 12.46 -11.13 34.46
N CYS A 601 13.62 -11.78 34.26
CA CYS A 601 13.98 -12.36 32.96
C CYS A 601 12.95 -13.39 32.45
N ALA A 602 12.29 -14.14 33.36
CA ALA A 602 11.24 -15.08 32.99
C ALA A 602 10.01 -14.38 32.39
N VAL A 603 9.55 -13.29 33.03
CA VAL A 603 8.41 -12.48 32.57
C VAL A 603 8.75 -11.81 31.24
N ARG A 604 9.97 -11.27 31.11
CA ARG A 604 10.46 -10.66 29.88
C ARG A 604 10.40 -11.64 28.69
N LYS A 605 10.86 -12.87 28.89
CA LYS A 605 10.80 -13.94 27.87
C LYS A 605 9.37 -14.34 27.51
N GLU A 606 8.47 -14.39 28.48
CA GLU A 606 7.05 -14.67 28.23
C GLU A 606 6.41 -13.56 27.37
N HIS A 607 6.62 -12.31 27.77
CA HIS A 607 6.11 -11.12 27.07
C HIS A 607 6.66 -11.03 25.63
N GLY A 608 7.98 -11.12 25.47
CA GLY A 608 8.64 -11.08 24.18
C GLY A 608 8.26 -12.25 23.28
N GLY A 609 8.09 -13.46 23.83
CA GLY A 609 7.62 -14.64 23.10
C GLY A 609 6.22 -14.47 22.51
N ARG A 610 5.28 -13.87 23.26
CA ARG A 610 3.93 -13.57 22.75
C ARG A 610 3.95 -12.54 21.61
N LEU A 611 4.74 -11.48 21.77
CA LEU A 611 4.92 -10.47 20.71
C LEU A 611 5.52 -11.09 19.45
N ASN A 612 6.54 -11.93 19.62
CA ASN A 612 7.20 -12.64 18.51
C ASN A 612 6.21 -13.54 17.75
N GLN A 613 5.39 -14.31 18.46
CA GLN A 613 4.39 -15.19 17.85
C GLN A 613 3.38 -14.40 17.01
N PHE A 614 2.88 -13.29 17.55
CA PHE A 614 1.95 -12.41 16.83
C PHE A 614 2.60 -11.79 15.59
N LEU A 615 3.82 -11.25 15.71
CA LEU A 615 4.50 -10.59 14.59
C LEU A 615 4.94 -11.57 13.51
N LYS A 616 5.25 -12.82 13.86
CA LYS A 616 5.57 -13.88 12.90
C LYS A 616 4.37 -14.28 12.04
N SER A 617 3.16 -14.22 12.58
CA SER A 617 1.95 -14.53 11.81
C SER A 617 1.45 -13.35 10.98
N HIS A 618 1.94 -12.13 11.23
CA HIS A 618 1.54 -10.92 10.51
C HIS A 618 2.73 -10.24 9.84
N ASP A 619 3.12 -10.77 8.70
CA ASP A 619 4.25 -10.32 7.90
C ASP A 619 3.84 -9.36 6.77
N ILE A 620 4.79 -9.08 5.89
CA ILE A 620 4.58 -8.16 4.77
C ILE A 620 3.68 -8.75 3.66
N ASP A 621 3.68 -10.07 3.51
CA ASP A 621 2.91 -10.76 2.48
C ASP A 621 1.42 -10.73 2.84
N GLU A 622 1.09 -10.87 4.13
CA GLU A 622 -0.28 -10.62 4.61
C GLU A 622 -0.73 -9.19 4.32
N TRP A 623 0.11 -8.18 4.62
CA TRP A 623 -0.24 -6.76 4.40
C TRP A 623 -0.57 -6.47 2.93
N SER A 624 0.32 -6.90 2.02
CA SER A 624 0.15 -6.64 0.60
C SER A 624 -1.02 -7.41 0.01
N SER A 625 -1.16 -8.69 0.34
CA SER A 625 -2.28 -9.53 -0.11
C SER A 625 -3.62 -9.00 0.40
N ALA A 626 -3.70 -8.58 1.67
CA ALA A 626 -4.92 -8.04 2.25
C ALA A 626 -5.33 -6.71 1.60
N PHE A 627 -4.37 -5.83 1.28
CA PHE A 627 -4.68 -4.58 0.57
C PHE A 627 -5.09 -4.83 -0.89
N LEU A 628 -4.40 -5.74 -1.58
CA LEU A 628 -4.67 -6.04 -2.98
C LEU A 628 -5.96 -6.83 -3.19
N ASP A 629 -6.43 -7.58 -2.19
CA ASP A 629 -7.68 -8.33 -2.24
C ASP A 629 -8.86 -7.44 -2.71
N PRO A 630 -9.56 -7.78 -3.80
CA PRO A 630 -10.72 -7.03 -4.24
C PRO A 630 -11.89 -7.09 -3.25
N SER A 631 -11.94 -8.11 -2.37
CA SER A 631 -13.08 -8.43 -1.51
C SER A 631 -13.52 -7.28 -0.60
N TRP A 632 -12.60 -6.41 -0.17
CA TRP A 632 -12.90 -5.30 0.75
C TRP A 632 -13.31 -4.00 0.04
N THR A 633 -13.36 -3.98 -1.29
CA THR A 633 -13.82 -2.83 -2.08
C THR A 633 -15.35 -2.69 -2.08
N HIS A 634 -15.84 -1.52 -2.47
CA HIS A 634 -17.27 -1.25 -2.61
C HIS A 634 -17.86 -1.85 -3.90
N GLU A 635 -16.99 -2.30 -4.82
CA GLU A 635 -17.36 -2.92 -6.09
C GLU A 635 -17.81 -4.37 -5.91
N VAL A 636 -17.48 -4.99 -4.77
CA VAL A 636 -17.82 -6.39 -4.47
C VAL A 636 -19.18 -6.50 -3.77
N ILE A 637 -20.07 -7.34 -4.33
CA ILE A 637 -21.28 -7.78 -3.63
C ILE A 637 -20.86 -8.57 -2.39
N ARG A 638 -21.34 -8.13 -1.23
CA ARG A 638 -20.99 -8.70 0.06
C ARG A 638 -21.81 -9.96 0.36
N PRO A 639 -21.20 -10.98 0.98
CA PRO A 639 -21.96 -12.07 1.58
C PRO A 639 -22.99 -11.52 2.57
N SER A 640 -24.25 -11.89 2.38
CA SER A 640 -25.36 -11.42 3.21
C SER A 640 -26.32 -12.56 3.53
N GLU A 641 -26.95 -12.48 4.70
CA GLU A 641 -28.05 -13.39 5.04
C GLU A 641 -29.33 -12.82 4.44
N ILE A 642 -30.03 -13.64 3.65
CA ILE A 642 -31.28 -13.24 3.00
C ILE A 642 -32.42 -13.64 3.92
N ARG A 643 -32.92 -12.67 4.70
CA ARG A 643 -33.98 -12.91 5.70
C ARG A 643 -35.35 -12.47 5.20
N GLN A 644 -35.39 -11.43 4.38
CA GLN A 644 -36.61 -10.86 3.83
C GLN A 644 -36.61 -10.90 2.29
N LEU A 645 -37.80 -10.88 1.71
CA LEU A 645 -37.98 -10.75 0.26
C LEU A 645 -37.31 -9.47 -0.30
N ALA A 646 -37.26 -8.39 0.49
CA ALA A 646 -36.55 -7.17 0.11
C ALA A 646 -35.03 -7.38 -0.05
N ASP A 647 -34.41 -8.18 0.82
CA ASP A 647 -32.97 -8.50 0.75
C ASP A 647 -32.68 -9.29 -0.53
N PHE A 648 -33.55 -10.24 -0.87
CA PHE A 648 -33.47 -11.01 -2.11
C PHE A 648 -33.50 -10.11 -3.35
N TYR A 649 -34.50 -9.21 -3.44
CA TYR A 649 -34.59 -8.30 -4.59
C TYR A 649 -33.40 -7.32 -4.66
N MET A 650 -32.87 -6.86 -3.52
CA MET A 650 -31.67 -6.05 -3.50
C MET A 650 -30.47 -6.82 -4.06
N LEU A 651 -30.28 -8.07 -3.65
CA LEU A 651 -29.20 -8.92 -4.16
C LEU A 651 -29.34 -9.16 -5.67
N MET A 652 -30.55 -9.45 -6.16
CA MET A 652 -30.82 -9.64 -7.59
C MET A 652 -30.63 -8.38 -8.42
N ALA A 653 -30.97 -7.21 -7.87
CA ALA A 653 -30.67 -5.94 -8.52
C ALA A 653 -29.14 -5.72 -8.64
N GLN A 654 -28.38 -6.08 -7.61
CA GLN A 654 -26.91 -5.97 -7.62
C GLN A 654 -26.28 -6.93 -8.64
N THR A 655 -26.70 -8.20 -8.69
CA THR A 655 -26.19 -9.15 -9.68
C THR A 655 -26.55 -8.70 -11.11
N GLY A 656 -27.74 -8.13 -11.30
CA GLY A 656 -28.12 -7.50 -12.58
C GLY A 656 -27.21 -6.33 -12.99
N GLN A 657 -26.76 -5.50 -12.04
CA GLN A 657 -25.78 -4.44 -12.31
C GLN A 657 -24.41 -5.01 -12.69
N ILE A 658 -23.94 -6.03 -11.97
CA ILE A 658 -22.68 -6.73 -12.27
C ILE A 658 -22.71 -7.30 -13.69
N ARG A 659 -23.79 -7.99 -14.10
CA ARG A 659 -23.94 -8.50 -15.46
C ARG A 659 -23.84 -7.41 -16.51
N ARG A 660 -24.48 -6.25 -16.29
CA ARG A 660 -24.37 -5.11 -17.22
C ARG A 660 -22.94 -4.59 -17.35
N GLN A 661 -22.23 -4.51 -16.23
CA GLN A 661 -20.83 -4.09 -16.22
C GLN A 661 -19.92 -5.10 -16.92
N ILE A 662 -20.14 -6.41 -16.71
CA ILE A 662 -19.43 -7.47 -17.44
C ILE A 662 -19.64 -7.30 -18.95
N VAL A 663 -20.89 -7.13 -19.39
CA VAL A 663 -21.21 -6.91 -20.81
C VAL A 663 -20.51 -5.66 -21.35
N GLU A 664 -20.54 -4.55 -20.62
CA GLU A 664 -19.87 -3.31 -21.03
C GLU A 664 -18.35 -3.49 -21.16
N VAL A 665 -17.73 -4.22 -20.24
CA VAL A 665 -16.29 -4.54 -20.24
C VAL A 665 -15.94 -5.41 -21.46
N VAL A 666 -16.70 -6.48 -21.69
CA VAL A 666 -16.51 -7.38 -22.85
C VAL A 666 -16.67 -6.61 -24.17
N LEU A 667 -17.72 -5.79 -24.31
CA LEU A 667 -17.98 -5.00 -25.52
C LEU A 667 -16.88 -3.97 -25.81
N LYS A 668 -16.20 -3.47 -24.78
CA LYS A 668 -15.08 -2.55 -24.92
C LYS A 668 -13.75 -3.27 -25.19
N GLY A 669 -13.75 -4.60 -25.30
CA GLY A 669 -12.52 -5.41 -25.39
C GLY A 669 -11.63 -5.27 -24.15
N MET A 670 -12.22 -4.89 -23.02
CA MET A 670 -11.50 -4.74 -21.77
C MET A 670 -11.46 -6.07 -21.02
N PRO A 671 -10.35 -6.37 -20.33
CA PRO A 671 -10.22 -7.57 -19.52
C PRO A 671 -11.16 -7.56 -18.30
N ILE A 672 -11.75 -8.72 -18.01
CA ILE A 672 -12.63 -8.96 -16.87
C ILE A 672 -11.85 -8.83 -15.57
N ARG A 673 -12.37 -8.02 -14.64
CA ARG A 673 -11.79 -7.83 -13.31
C ARG A 673 -12.14 -8.95 -12.34
N PRO A 674 -11.25 -9.28 -11.38
CA PRO A 674 -11.50 -10.34 -10.40
C PRO A 674 -12.74 -10.13 -9.52
N HIS A 675 -13.13 -8.88 -9.26
CA HIS A 675 -14.27 -8.57 -8.38
C HIS A 675 -15.62 -9.03 -8.93
N PHE A 676 -15.76 -9.22 -10.26
CA PHE A 676 -17.00 -9.71 -10.87
C PHE A 676 -17.31 -11.14 -10.46
N ALA A 677 -16.34 -12.04 -10.64
CA ALA A 677 -16.48 -13.44 -10.26
C ALA A 677 -16.73 -13.57 -8.75
N LEU A 678 -15.97 -12.81 -7.95
CA LEU A 678 -16.15 -12.79 -6.49
C LEU A 678 -17.54 -12.31 -6.07
N SER A 679 -18.08 -11.28 -6.73
CA SER A 679 -19.42 -10.75 -6.45
C SER A 679 -20.52 -11.77 -6.74
N LEU A 680 -20.44 -12.43 -7.89
CA LEU A 680 -21.42 -13.44 -8.29
C LEU A 680 -21.32 -14.69 -7.41
N GLN A 681 -20.11 -15.09 -7.04
CA GLN A 681 -19.90 -16.18 -6.07
C GLN A 681 -20.47 -15.83 -4.70
N ASN A 682 -20.21 -14.63 -4.19
CA ASN A 682 -20.78 -14.18 -2.91
C ASN A 682 -22.31 -14.14 -2.95
N ALA A 683 -22.90 -13.70 -4.07
CA ALA A 683 -24.35 -13.70 -4.24
C ALA A 683 -24.92 -15.12 -4.24
N LYS A 684 -24.28 -16.04 -4.97
CA LYS A 684 -24.66 -17.46 -5.00
C LYS A 684 -24.57 -18.09 -3.59
N ASP A 685 -23.43 -17.94 -2.91
CA ASP A 685 -23.22 -18.45 -1.56
C ASP A 685 -24.23 -17.89 -0.55
N SER A 686 -24.62 -16.62 -0.70
CA SER A 686 -25.62 -15.96 0.15
C SER A 686 -27.00 -16.60 -0.01
N LEU A 687 -27.37 -16.93 -1.24
CA LEU A 687 -28.62 -17.62 -1.55
C LEU A 687 -28.60 -19.07 -1.03
N GLU A 688 -27.54 -19.83 -1.31
CA GLU A 688 -27.40 -21.22 -0.87
C GLU A 688 -27.42 -21.36 0.65
N LYS A 689 -26.70 -20.50 1.38
CA LYS A 689 -26.70 -20.51 2.84
C LYS A 689 -28.04 -20.12 3.46
N SER A 690 -28.89 -19.42 2.71
CA SER A 690 -30.22 -18.99 3.17
C SER A 690 -31.32 -20.01 2.83
N CYS A 691 -31.01 -21.05 2.03
CA CYS A 691 -31.94 -22.13 1.70
C CYS A 691 -32.06 -23.14 2.84
N LEU A 692 -33.17 -23.88 2.86
CA LEU A 692 -33.29 -25.06 3.73
C LEU A 692 -32.24 -26.11 3.32
N PRO A 693 -31.68 -26.89 4.28
CA PRO A 693 -30.69 -27.93 3.99
C PRO A 693 -31.15 -28.86 2.86
N ASP A 694 -30.26 -29.11 1.90
CA ASP A 694 -30.48 -29.98 0.74
C ASP A 694 -31.63 -29.56 -0.19
N THR A 695 -32.01 -28.28 -0.19
CA THR A 695 -33.02 -27.73 -1.11
C THR A 695 -32.60 -26.39 -1.71
N SER A 696 -33.29 -25.95 -2.77
CA SER A 696 -33.20 -24.61 -3.35
C SER A 696 -34.34 -23.69 -2.89
N ARG A 697 -34.90 -23.93 -1.69
CA ARG A 697 -36.09 -23.20 -1.22
C ARG A 697 -35.75 -22.25 -0.08
N LEU A 698 -36.08 -20.98 -0.28
CA LEU A 698 -36.07 -19.94 0.76
C LEU A 698 -37.40 -19.96 1.51
N VAL A 699 -37.35 -19.74 2.82
CA VAL A 699 -38.53 -19.63 3.67
C VAL A 699 -38.52 -18.28 4.37
N TRP A 700 -39.61 -17.53 4.25
CA TRP A 700 -39.79 -16.23 4.89
C TRP A 700 -40.95 -16.26 5.88
N GLU A 701 -40.77 -15.64 7.04
CA GLU A 701 -41.87 -15.36 7.96
C GLU A 701 -42.67 -14.17 7.44
N THR A 702 -43.96 -14.39 7.17
CA THR A 702 -44.85 -13.28 6.81
C THR A 702 -45.27 -12.55 8.08
N THR A 703 -44.99 -11.25 8.18
CA THR A 703 -45.48 -10.41 9.27
C THR A 703 -46.96 -10.04 9.01
N SER A 704 -47.89 -10.98 9.16
CA SER A 704 -49.30 -10.62 9.27
C SER A 704 -49.58 -10.15 10.69
N HIS A 705 -49.87 -8.85 10.86
CA HIS A 705 -50.44 -8.28 12.09
C HIS A 705 -51.94 -8.64 12.26
N GLN A 706 -52.36 -9.81 11.78
CA GLN A 706 -53.67 -10.37 12.05
C GLN A 706 -53.43 -11.72 12.73
N GLU A 707 -53.73 -11.77 14.01
CA GLU A 707 -53.93 -13.02 14.75
C GLU A 707 -55.09 -13.76 14.06
N ASP A 708 -54.77 -14.58 13.06
CA ASP A 708 -55.67 -15.64 12.65
C ASP A 708 -55.81 -16.59 13.84
N ALA A 709 -57.05 -17.01 14.10
CA ALA A 709 -57.50 -17.66 15.34
C ALA A 709 -56.82 -19.01 15.67
N ASP A 710 -55.86 -19.48 14.87
CA ASP A 710 -55.15 -20.76 15.00
C ASP A 710 -53.64 -20.64 15.33
N GLY A 711 -53.09 -19.43 15.50
CA GLY A 711 -51.71 -19.25 16.02
C GLY A 711 -50.57 -19.81 15.15
N ALA A 712 -50.84 -20.11 13.87
CA ALA A 712 -49.83 -20.62 12.94
C ALA A 712 -49.14 -19.47 12.20
N ASN A 713 -47.82 -19.31 12.39
CA ASN A 713 -47.02 -18.42 11.56
C ASN A 713 -47.11 -18.88 10.09
N THR A 714 -47.63 -18.02 9.21
CA THR A 714 -47.68 -18.34 7.77
C THR A 714 -46.30 -18.11 7.17
N HIS A 715 -45.65 -19.19 6.75
CA HIS A 715 -44.36 -19.14 6.08
C HIS A 715 -44.56 -19.13 4.56
N ALA A 716 -43.95 -18.16 3.87
CA ALA A 716 -43.90 -18.13 2.42
C ALA A 716 -42.64 -18.87 1.94
N THR A 717 -42.80 -19.83 1.05
CA THR A 717 -41.69 -20.58 0.45
C THR A 717 -41.48 -20.12 -0.98
N PHE A 718 -40.23 -19.85 -1.34
CA PHE A 718 -39.84 -19.39 -2.67
C PHE A 718 -38.74 -20.30 -3.23
N ASP A 719 -38.96 -20.83 -4.43
CA ASP A 719 -38.01 -21.72 -5.11
C ASP A 719 -37.06 -20.88 -5.97
N ILE A 720 -35.75 -21.02 -5.76
CA ILE A 720 -34.71 -20.22 -6.41
C ILE A 720 -33.78 -21.05 -7.31
N THR A 721 -34.22 -22.24 -7.75
CA THR A 721 -33.42 -23.11 -8.62
C THR A 721 -32.96 -22.38 -9.89
N ASP A 722 -33.82 -21.57 -10.50
CA ASP A 722 -33.50 -20.84 -11.73
C ASP A 722 -32.41 -19.79 -11.48
N GLU A 723 -32.51 -18.99 -10.41
CA GLU A 723 -31.53 -17.96 -10.07
C GLU A 723 -30.16 -18.56 -9.75
N LEU A 724 -30.11 -19.68 -9.02
CA LEU A 724 -28.87 -20.40 -8.75
C LEU A 724 -28.24 -20.94 -10.04
N THR A 725 -29.06 -21.46 -10.96
CA THR A 725 -28.62 -21.96 -12.26
C THR A 725 -28.05 -20.84 -13.13
N GLU A 726 -28.70 -19.66 -13.16
CA GLU A 726 -28.20 -18.50 -13.91
C GLU A 726 -26.88 -17.97 -13.33
N LEU A 727 -26.76 -17.87 -12.00
CA LEU A 727 -25.47 -17.50 -11.37
C LEU A 727 -24.36 -18.50 -11.66
N GLN A 728 -24.69 -19.80 -11.70
CA GLN A 728 -23.73 -20.84 -12.09
C GLN A 728 -23.26 -20.66 -13.55
N LYS A 729 -24.18 -20.32 -14.46
CA LYS A 729 -23.84 -20.02 -15.86
C LYS A 729 -22.97 -18.78 -15.98
N ASP A 730 -23.29 -17.71 -15.23
CA ASP A 730 -22.47 -16.50 -15.24
C ASP A 730 -21.03 -16.79 -14.77
N LEU A 731 -20.88 -17.57 -13.69
CA LEU A 731 -19.58 -17.97 -13.18
C LEU A 731 -18.82 -18.83 -14.20
N ALA A 732 -19.50 -19.79 -14.84
CA ALA A 732 -18.91 -20.60 -15.90
C ALA A 732 -18.46 -19.75 -17.10
N PHE A 733 -19.24 -18.73 -17.48
CA PHE A 733 -18.88 -17.78 -18.52
C PHE A 733 -17.64 -16.96 -18.16
N LEU A 734 -17.53 -16.49 -16.91
CA LEU A 734 -16.34 -15.78 -16.45
C LEU A 734 -15.10 -16.70 -16.45
N SER A 735 -15.24 -17.95 -16.01
CA SER A 735 -14.17 -18.95 -16.09
C SER A 735 -13.76 -19.23 -17.53
N PHE A 736 -14.73 -19.32 -18.44
CA PHE A 736 -14.50 -19.52 -19.87
C PHE A 736 -13.72 -18.35 -20.49
N ILE A 737 -14.15 -17.10 -20.25
CA ILE A 737 -13.44 -15.89 -20.75
C ILE A 737 -12.03 -15.75 -20.17
N GLN A 738 -11.79 -16.26 -18.97
CA GLN A 738 -10.49 -16.19 -18.32
C GLN A 738 -9.57 -17.37 -18.64
N SER A 739 -10.04 -18.36 -19.41
CA SER A 739 -9.23 -19.54 -19.73
C SER A 739 -8.34 -19.31 -20.95
N ASP A 740 -7.14 -19.88 -20.91
CA ASP A 740 -6.07 -19.68 -21.91
C ASP A 740 -6.29 -20.46 -23.24
N GLU A 741 -7.42 -21.15 -23.41
CA GLU A 741 -7.68 -21.95 -24.59
C GLU A 741 -8.06 -21.08 -25.80
N THR A 742 -7.18 -21.00 -26.80
CA THR A 742 -7.38 -20.20 -28.02
C THR A 742 -8.55 -20.67 -28.88
N ASN A 743 -9.00 -21.92 -28.72
CA ASN A 743 -10.13 -22.49 -29.47
C ASN A 743 -11.50 -22.18 -28.85
N ASN A 744 -11.51 -21.49 -27.71
CA ASN A 744 -12.72 -21.19 -26.95
C ASN A 744 -13.72 -20.36 -27.75
N VAL A 745 -13.26 -19.30 -28.42
CA VAL A 745 -14.16 -18.42 -29.17
C VAL A 745 -14.83 -19.17 -30.32
N GLU A 746 -14.10 -20.03 -31.04
CA GLU A 746 -14.66 -20.88 -32.09
C GLU A 746 -15.65 -21.89 -31.50
N GLN A 747 -15.32 -22.58 -30.41
CA GLN A 747 -16.26 -23.49 -29.73
C GLN A 747 -17.50 -22.78 -29.19
N PHE A 748 -17.38 -21.54 -28.70
CA PHE A 748 -18.50 -20.75 -28.20
C PHE A 748 -19.40 -20.27 -29.34
N ILE A 749 -18.81 -19.82 -30.45
CA ILE A 749 -19.55 -19.46 -31.67
C ILE A 749 -20.26 -20.70 -32.24
N ASP A 750 -19.60 -21.85 -32.28
CA ASP A 750 -20.20 -23.12 -32.72
C ASP A 750 -21.33 -23.56 -31.79
N THR A 751 -21.14 -23.40 -30.48
CA THR A 751 -22.17 -23.66 -29.48
C THR A 751 -23.38 -22.74 -29.68
N LEU A 752 -23.18 -21.43 -29.84
CA LEU A 752 -24.27 -20.48 -30.13
C LEU A 752 -24.97 -20.83 -31.45
N GLY A 753 -24.21 -21.20 -32.47
CA GLY A 753 -24.74 -21.67 -33.75
C GLY A 753 -25.62 -22.92 -33.59
N SER A 754 -25.29 -23.81 -32.66
CA SER A 754 -26.11 -25.01 -32.37
C SER A 754 -27.49 -24.68 -31.77
N PHE A 755 -27.61 -23.55 -31.07
CA PHE A 755 -28.87 -23.06 -30.48
C PHE A 755 -29.63 -22.09 -31.39
N HIS A 756 -29.08 -21.73 -32.56
CA HIS A 756 -29.72 -20.81 -33.47
C HIS A 756 -30.96 -21.46 -34.13
N PRO A 757 -32.14 -20.81 -34.13
CA PRO A 757 -33.40 -21.44 -34.58
C PRO A 757 -33.40 -21.88 -36.05
N SER A 758 -32.53 -21.31 -36.89
CA SER A 758 -32.35 -21.67 -38.30
C SER A 758 -31.09 -22.51 -38.57
N GLY A 759 -30.44 -22.99 -37.51
CA GLY A 759 -29.25 -23.82 -37.55
C GLY A 759 -27.92 -23.05 -37.66
N PRO A 760 -26.77 -23.76 -37.51
CA PRO A 760 -25.45 -23.14 -37.37
C PRO A 760 -24.98 -22.38 -38.61
N THR A 761 -25.32 -22.87 -39.81
CA THR A 761 -24.91 -22.22 -41.08
C THR A 761 -25.62 -20.88 -41.29
N ALA A 762 -26.87 -20.77 -40.85
CA ALA A 762 -27.63 -19.52 -40.93
C ALA A 762 -27.09 -18.48 -39.95
N PHE A 763 -26.69 -18.92 -38.76
CA PHE A 763 -26.01 -18.11 -37.75
C PHE A 763 -24.68 -17.57 -38.26
N ALA A 764 -23.82 -18.44 -38.81
CA ALA A 764 -22.54 -18.04 -39.39
C ALA A 764 -22.72 -16.96 -40.49
N ALA A 765 -23.69 -17.14 -41.39
CA ALA A 765 -23.99 -16.16 -42.42
C ALA A 765 -24.55 -14.84 -41.87
N GLU A 766 -25.23 -14.85 -40.73
CA GLU A 766 -25.73 -13.65 -40.05
C GLU A 766 -24.60 -12.88 -39.38
N VAL A 767 -23.72 -13.59 -38.67
CA VAL A 767 -22.50 -13.05 -38.08
C VAL A 767 -21.60 -12.46 -39.16
N GLU A 768 -21.39 -13.16 -40.27
CA GLU A 768 -20.57 -12.69 -41.39
C GLU A 768 -21.15 -11.43 -42.04
N ARG A 769 -22.48 -11.36 -42.21
CA ARG A 769 -23.17 -10.15 -42.71
C ARG A 769 -23.05 -8.97 -41.76
N ALA A 770 -23.19 -9.21 -40.46
CA ALA A 770 -23.11 -8.16 -39.46
C ALA A 770 -21.65 -7.70 -39.26
N ALA A 771 -20.67 -8.60 -39.29
CA ALA A 771 -19.24 -8.27 -39.29
C ALA A 771 -18.85 -7.45 -40.53
N ALA A 772 -19.33 -7.84 -41.72
CA ALA A 772 -19.12 -7.09 -42.96
C ALA A 772 -19.74 -5.68 -42.91
N LEU A 773 -20.89 -5.53 -42.25
CA LEU A 773 -21.53 -4.24 -41.99
C LEU A 773 -20.69 -3.33 -41.07
N LEU A 774 -20.06 -3.92 -40.05
CA LEU A 774 -19.17 -3.20 -39.12
C LEU A 774 -17.81 -2.84 -39.74
N THR A 775 -17.30 -3.65 -40.67
CA THR A 775 -16.02 -3.37 -41.35
C THR A 775 -16.17 -2.38 -42.52
N ALA A 776 -17.34 -2.33 -43.17
CA ALA A 776 -17.57 -1.46 -44.33
C ALA A 776 -17.99 -0.02 -43.97
N GLY A 777 -18.52 0.20 -42.76
CA GLY A 777 -18.84 1.53 -42.26
C GLY A 777 -17.89 1.88 -41.12
N ASP A 778 -17.21 3.02 -41.21
CA ASP A 778 -16.44 3.68 -40.12
C ASP A 778 -17.38 4.14 -38.96
N HIS A 779 -18.30 3.28 -38.55
CA HIS A 779 -19.47 3.52 -37.72
C HIS A 779 -19.39 2.85 -36.35
N PHE A 780 -18.25 2.25 -35.99
CA PHE A 780 -18.01 1.70 -34.65
C PHE A 780 -18.40 2.69 -33.53
N HIS A 781 -18.25 4.00 -33.75
CA HIS A 781 -18.61 5.04 -32.79
C HIS A 781 -20.11 5.37 -32.68
N TYR A 782 -20.95 5.03 -33.67
CA TYR A 782 -22.35 5.47 -33.74
C TYR A 782 -23.39 4.40 -33.40
N VAL A 783 -23.01 3.11 -33.41
CA VAL A 783 -23.96 2.01 -33.11
C VAL A 783 -24.33 1.95 -31.62
N PHE A 784 -23.44 2.37 -30.72
CA PHE A 784 -23.58 2.14 -29.28
C PHE A 784 -24.10 3.32 -28.46
N THR A 785 -24.42 4.45 -29.09
CA THR A 785 -24.82 5.68 -28.38
C THR A 785 -26.32 5.90 -28.26
N ASP A 786 -27.16 5.19 -29.01
CA ASP A 786 -28.62 5.35 -28.88
C ASP A 786 -29.40 4.10 -29.36
N ARG A 787 -29.88 3.27 -28.42
CA ARG A 787 -31.27 2.76 -28.38
C ARG A 787 -31.50 1.74 -27.26
N TYR A 788 -32.48 2.07 -26.40
CA TYR A 788 -33.32 1.10 -25.69
C TYR A 788 -34.05 0.23 -26.71
N LEU A 789 -33.84 -1.10 -26.74
CA LEU A 789 -34.83 -2.16 -27.08
C LEU A 789 -34.14 -3.50 -27.44
N GLY A 790 -34.32 -4.53 -26.58
CA GLY A 790 -35.01 -5.77 -26.97
C GLY A 790 -34.33 -6.86 -27.82
N THR A 791 -33.09 -6.75 -28.30
CA THR A 791 -32.45 -7.84 -29.08
C THR A 791 -30.96 -7.94 -28.74
N SER A 792 -30.63 -8.82 -27.79
CA SER A 792 -29.35 -8.79 -27.05
C SER A 792 -28.35 -9.91 -27.35
N CYS A 793 -28.51 -10.72 -28.40
CA CYS A 793 -27.51 -11.77 -28.72
C CYS A 793 -26.72 -11.55 -30.01
N VAL A 794 -27.31 -11.00 -31.07
CA VAL A 794 -26.62 -10.90 -32.38
C VAL A 794 -25.59 -9.77 -32.44
N VAL A 795 -25.77 -8.71 -31.64
CA VAL A 795 -24.82 -7.57 -31.55
C VAL A 795 -23.60 -7.89 -30.68
N VAL A 796 -23.63 -8.99 -29.91
CA VAL A 796 -22.53 -9.42 -29.03
C VAL A 796 -21.42 -10.13 -29.84
N ILE A 797 -21.71 -10.58 -31.05
CA ILE A 797 -20.86 -11.48 -31.83
C ILE A 797 -20.05 -10.76 -32.93
N CYS A 798 -20.42 -9.53 -33.30
CA CYS A 798 -19.76 -8.80 -34.39
C CYS A 798 -18.76 -7.76 -33.93
#